data_AF-A0A8D2CGV3-F1
#
_entry.id   AF-A0A8D2CGV3-F1
#
_cell.length_a   1.000
_cell.length_b   1.000
_cell.length_c   1.000
_cell.angle_alpha   90.00
_cell.angle_beta   90.00
_cell.angle_gamma   90.00
#
_symmetry.space_group_name_H-M   'P 1'
#
loop_
_entity.id
_entity.type
_entity.pdbx_description
1 polymer ?
#
loop_
_entity_poly.entity_id
_entity_poly.type
_entity_poly.pdbx_seq_one_letter_code
_entity_poly.pdbx_strand_id
1 'polypeptide(L)'
;MDHAEENELLAATQRYYVERPIFSHPVLQERLHKKDKISDSIGDKLKQAFTCTPKKIRNIIYMFLPITKWLPAYKFKEYVLGDLVSGISTGVLQLPQGLAFAMLAAVPPVFGLYSSFYPVIMYCFFGTSRHISIGPFAVISLMIGGVAVRLVPDDIVIPGGVNATNGTEARDALRVKVAMSVTLLSGIIQFCLGVCRFGFVAIYLTEPLVRGFTTAAAVHVFTSMLKYLFGVKTKRYSGIFSVVYSTVAVLQNVKNLNVCSLGVGLMVFGLLLGGKEFNERFKEKLPAPIPLEFFAVVMGTGISAGFNLKESYNVDVVGTLPLGLLPPANPDTSLFHLVYVDAIAIAIVGFSVTISMAKTLANKHGYQVDGNQELIALGLCNSIGSLFQTFSISCSLSRSLVQEGTGGKTQLAGCLASLMILLVILATGFLFESLPQAVLSAIVIVNLKGMFMQFSDLPFFWRTSKIELTIWLTTFVSSLFLGLDYGLITAVIIALLTVIYRTQSPSYKVLGQLPETDVYIDIDAYEEVKEIPGIKIFQINAPIYYANSDLYSNALKRKTGVNPALIMGARRKAMKKYAKEMGNANMANAAVVKVDAEVDGEDGTKPEEGEDEIKYPPIVIKSKFPEELQRFMPPGDNIHTIILDFTQVNFIDSVGVKTLAVMVKEYGDVGIYVYLAGCSAQVVDDLTRNRFFENPALRELLFHSIHDAVLGSQVREAMAERDASAPPLQEDSEPNATPEA
;
A
#
# COMPACT_ATOMS: atom_id res chain seq x y z
N MET A 1 -2.95 -43.50 -6.68
CA MET A 1 -1.99 -44.06 -5.71
C MET A 1 -0.64 -44.26 -6.38
N ASP A 2 -0.62 -44.81 -7.61
CA ASP A 2 0.60 -45.13 -8.35
C ASP A 2 1.59 -43.95 -8.57
N HIS A 3 1.11 -42.73 -8.88
CA HIS A 3 2.01 -41.56 -9.02
C HIS A 3 2.55 -40.99 -7.70
N ALA A 4 1.94 -41.31 -6.56
CA ALA A 4 2.43 -40.88 -5.25
C ALA A 4 3.54 -41.83 -4.76
N GLU A 5 3.35 -43.14 -4.94
CA GLU A 5 4.36 -44.16 -4.63
C GLU A 5 5.58 -44.06 -5.56
N GLU A 6 5.40 -43.71 -6.83
CA GLU A 6 6.50 -43.53 -7.80
C GLU A 6 7.36 -42.30 -7.47
N ASN A 7 6.76 -41.22 -6.98
CA ASN A 7 7.49 -40.03 -6.49
C ASN A 7 8.18 -40.28 -5.14
N GLU A 8 7.61 -41.09 -4.24
CA GLU A 8 8.27 -41.51 -3.01
C GLU A 8 9.50 -42.40 -3.30
N LEU A 9 9.42 -43.26 -4.33
CA LEU A 9 10.56 -44.06 -4.80
C LEU A 9 11.69 -43.22 -5.42
N LEU A 10 11.33 -42.18 -6.19
CA LEU A 10 12.27 -41.21 -6.76
C LEU A 10 12.93 -40.33 -5.69
N ALA A 11 12.18 -39.94 -4.65
CA ALA A 11 12.71 -39.18 -3.51
C ALA A 11 13.67 -40.03 -2.65
N ALA A 12 13.43 -41.34 -2.52
CA ALA A 12 14.29 -42.26 -1.77
C ALA A 12 15.64 -42.57 -2.45
N THR A 13 15.82 -42.22 -3.73
CA THR A 13 16.99 -42.63 -4.54
C THR A 13 17.99 -41.52 -4.85
N GLN A 14 17.64 -40.24 -4.69
CA GLN A 14 18.57 -39.14 -4.92
C GLN A 14 19.39 -38.82 -3.66
N ARG A 15 20.66 -39.26 -3.64
CA ARG A 15 21.62 -38.91 -2.60
C ARG A 15 22.36 -37.62 -2.96
N TYR A 16 22.48 -36.69 -2.01
CA TYR A 16 23.24 -35.44 -2.16
C TYR A 16 24.66 -35.63 -1.60
N TYR A 17 25.67 -35.60 -2.48
CA TYR A 17 27.08 -35.72 -2.10
C TYR A 17 27.86 -34.54 -2.67
N VAL A 18 28.53 -33.78 -1.78
CA VAL A 18 29.34 -32.62 -2.15
C VAL A 18 30.65 -32.68 -1.39
N GLU A 19 31.76 -32.72 -2.13
CA GLU A 19 33.12 -32.63 -1.59
C GLU A 19 33.82 -31.43 -2.21
N ARG A 20 34.17 -30.44 -1.39
CA ARG A 20 34.84 -29.20 -1.80
C ARG A 20 35.56 -28.57 -0.61
N PRO A 21 36.55 -27.68 -0.83
CA PRO A 21 37.11 -26.90 0.27
C PRO A 21 36.09 -25.91 0.85
N ILE A 22 36.37 -25.48 2.09
CA ILE A 22 35.63 -24.43 2.78
C ILE A 22 35.95 -23.09 2.09
N PHE A 23 34.92 -22.33 1.73
CA PHE A 23 35.07 -21.03 1.08
C PHE A 23 34.60 -19.90 1.98
N SER A 24 35.53 -19.03 2.38
CA SER A 24 35.21 -17.68 2.86
C SER A 24 35.05 -16.73 1.68
N HIS A 25 34.39 -15.59 1.91
CA HIS A 25 34.16 -14.59 0.86
C HIS A 25 35.45 -14.10 0.17
N PRO A 26 36.54 -13.78 0.91
CA PRO A 26 37.80 -13.35 0.29
C PRO A 26 38.43 -14.44 -0.59
N VAL A 27 38.47 -15.69 -0.09
CA VAL A 27 39.07 -16.83 -0.82
C VAL A 27 38.33 -17.10 -2.12
N LEU A 28 37.00 -16.96 -2.12
CA LEU A 28 36.22 -17.13 -3.33
C LEU A 28 36.42 -15.96 -4.31
N GLN A 29 36.53 -14.73 -3.80
CA GLN A 29 36.73 -13.54 -4.63
C GLN A 29 38.11 -13.51 -5.30
N GLU A 30 39.15 -14.10 -4.70
CA GLU A 30 40.45 -14.29 -5.34
C GLU A 30 40.39 -15.26 -6.54
N ARG A 31 39.47 -16.24 -6.49
CA ARG A 31 39.29 -17.23 -7.56
C ARG A 31 38.34 -16.76 -8.66
N LEU A 32 37.59 -15.68 -8.45
CA LEU A 32 36.55 -15.20 -9.36
C LEU A 32 36.85 -13.80 -9.89
N HIS A 33 36.78 -13.62 -11.21
CA HIS A 33 36.89 -12.30 -11.82
C HIS A 33 35.56 -11.54 -11.69
N LYS A 34 35.57 -10.40 -10.97
CA LYS A 34 34.41 -9.50 -10.90
C LYS A 34 34.23 -8.85 -12.28
N LYS A 35 33.04 -8.98 -12.88
CA LYS A 35 32.70 -8.23 -14.09
C LYS A 35 32.59 -6.75 -13.73
N ASP A 36 33.32 -5.89 -14.43
CA ASP A 36 33.19 -4.45 -14.31
C ASP A 36 31.75 -4.05 -14.70
N LYS A 37 30.97 -3.60 -13.72
CA LYS A 37 29.71 -2.92 -14.01
C LYS A 37 30.08 -1.51 -14.47
N ILE A 38 29.94 -1.26 -15.78
CA ILE A 38 29.92 0.11 -16.31
C ILE A 38 28.72 0.81 -15.68
N SER A 39 28.94 1.55 -14.60
CA SER A 39 27.91 2.38 -14.00
C SER A 39 27.76 3.60 -14.87
N ASP A 40 26.71 3.64 -15.70
CA ASP A 40 26.36 4.85 -16.44
C ASP A 40 26.29 6.04 -15.46
N SER A 41 27.09 7.08 -15.70
CA SER A 41 27.09 8.30 -14.90
C SER A 41 25.68 8.90 -14.89
N ILE A 42 25.29 9.58 -13.81
CA ILE A 42 23.99 10.28 -13.71
C ILE A 42 23.82 11.23 -14.90
N GLY A 43 24.92 11.85 -15.37
CA GLY A 43 24.94 12.68 -16.57
C GLY A 43 24.68 11.92 -17.88
N ASP A 44 25.15 10.68 -17.99
CA ASP A 44 24.89 9.82 -19.15
C ASP A 44 23.47 9.26 -19.13
N LYS A 45 22.93 8.96 -17.95
CA LYS A 45 21.51 8.62 -17.77
C LYS A 45 20.60 9.78 -18.12
N LEU A 46 20.96 11.02 -17.78
CA LEU A 46 20.24 12.23 -18.20
C LEU A 46 20.35 12.45 -19.71
N LYS A 47 21.56 12.40 -20.30
CA LYS A 47 21.75 12.52 -21.76
C LYS A 47 20.97 11.44 -22.52
N GLN A 48 20.95 10.21 -22.01
CA GLN A 48 20.12 9.15 -22.56
C GLN A 48 18.62 9.42 -22.34
N ALA A 49 18.19 10.01 -21.22
CA ALA A 49 16.79 10.39 -21.03
C ALA A 49 16.32 11.47 -22.04
N PHE A 50 17.18 12.42 -22.39
CA PHE A 50 16.88 13.54 -23.29
C PHE A 50 17.19 13.28 -24.78
N THR A 51 17.76 12.12 -25.14
CA THR A 51 17.95 11.75 -26.56
C THR A 51 16.63 11.27 -27.16
N CYS A 52 16.01 12.13 -27.98
CA CYS A 52 14.79 11.85 -28.73
C CYS A 52 15.04 10.89 -29.90
N THR A 53 15.11 9.58 -29.62
CA THR A 53 15.08 8.55 -30.67
C THR A 53 13.63 8.34 -31.13
N PRO A 54 13.33 8.11 -32.42
CA PRO A 54 11.97 7.84 -32.89
C PRO A 54 11.27 6.67 -32.16
N LYS A 55 12.04 5.67 -31.71
CA LYS A 55 11.53 4.57 -30.86
C LYS A 55 11.03 5.06 -29.49
N LYS A 56 11.72 6.03 -28.87
CA LYS A 56 11.30 6.63 -27.59
C LYS A 56 10.06 7.49 -27.74
N ILE A 57 9.99 8.32 -28.78
CA ILE A 57 8.80 9.13 -29.09
C ILE A 57 7.59 8.21 -29.29
N ARG A 58 7.73 7.13 -30.05
CA ARG A 58 6.66 6.14 -30.24
C ARG A 58 6.23 5.50 -28.91
N ASN A 59 7.17 5.15 -28.04
CA ASN A 59 6.85 4.60 -26.73
C ASN A 59 6.15 5.63 -25.81
N ILE A 60 6.54 6.90 -25.86
CA ILE A 60 5.87 7.98 -25.13
C ILE A 60 4.43 8.17 -25.64
N ILE A 61 4.22 8.12 -26.95
CA ILE A 61 2.86 8.17 -27.54
C ILE A 61 2.03 6.97 -27.08
N TYR A 62 2.58 5.75 -27.10
CA TYR A 62 1.88 4.56 -26.60
C TYR A 62 1.59 4.60 -25.11
N MET A 63 2.44 5.25 -24.33
CA MET A 63 2.22 5.47 -22.91
C MET A 63 1.07 6.46 -22.71
N PHE A 64 1.14 7.65 -23.34
CA PHE A 64 0.17 8.73 -23.12
C PHE A 64 -1.20 8.49 -23.79
N LEU A 65 -1.23 7.85 -24.96
CA LEU A 65 -2.43 7.54 -25.74
C LEU A 65 -2.55 6.03 -25.99
N PRO A 66 -2.98 5.23 -24.99
CA PRO A 66 -3.16 3.79 -25.13
C PRO A 66 -4.11 3.36 -26.25
N ILE A 67 -5.03 4.24 -26.71
CA ILE A 67 -5.89 4.00 -27.88
C ILE A 67 -5.10 3.61 -29.13
N THR A 68 -3.93 4.20 -29.33
CA THR A 68 -3.06 3.90 -30.48
C THR A 68 -2.47 2.48 -30.43
N LYS A 69 -2.53 1.82 -29.27
CA LYS A 69 -2.09 0.43 -29.07
C LYS A 69 -3.23 -0.57 -29.27
N TRP A 70 -4.40 -0.31 -28.69
CA TRP A 70 -5.51 -1.28 -28.70
C TRP A 70 -6.41 -1.17 -29.93
N LEU A 71 -6.62 0.03 -30.49
CA LEU A 71 -7.50 0.24 -31.64
C LEU A 71 -7.00 -0.49 -32.91
N PRO A 72 -5.70 -0.49 -33.26
CA PRO A 72 -5.20 -1.27 -34.39
C PRO A 72 -5.22 -2.78 -34.15
N ALA A 73 -5.18 -3.21 -32.89
CA ALA A 73 -5.25 -4.62 -32.50
C ALA A 73 -6.69 -5.13 -32.31
N TYR A 74 -7.69 -4.31 -32.69
CA TYR A 74 -9.10 -4.61 -32.47
C TYR A 74 -9.59 -5.71 -33.42
N LYS A 75 -10.00 -6.85 -32.85
CA LYS A 75 -10.58 -7.95 -33.60
C LYS A 75 -12.06 -7.69 -33.88
N PHE A 76 -12.34 -7.00 -34.98
CA PHE A 76 -13.70 -6.54 -35.31
C PHE A 76 -14.77 -7.64 -35.24
N LYS A 77 -14.50 -8.82 -35.83
CA LYS A 77 -15.48 -9.93 -35.88
C LYS A 77 -15.82 -10.52 -34.50
N GLU A 78 -14.87 -10.50 -33.56
CA GLU A 78 -15.04 -11.11 -32.25
C GLU A 78 -15.58 -10.12 -31.21
N TYR A 79 -15.13 -8.86 -31.25
CA TYR A 79 -15.34 -7.92 -30.14
C TYR A 79 -16.53 -6.99 -30.35
N VAL A 80 -16.92 -6.68 -31.60
CA VAL A 80 -17.90 -5.62 -31.88
C VAL A 80 -19.27 -5.89 -31.25
N LEU A 81 -19.74 -7.13 -31.30
CA LEU A 81 -21.05 -7.49 -30.73
C LEU A 81 -21.04 -7.38 -29.21
N GLY A 82 -19.97 -7.86 -28.57
CA GLY A 82 -19.79 -7.78 -27.12
C GLY A 82 -19.69 -6.34 -26.65
N ASP A 83 -18.85 -5.53 -27.30
CA ASP A 83 -18.69 -4.11 -26.95
C ASP A 83 -19.97 -3.29 -27.23
N LEU A 84 -20.76 -3.64 -28.26
CA LEU A 84 -22.02 -2.97 -28.56
C LEU A 84 -23.10 -3.25 -27.50
N VAL A 85 -23.35 -4.52 -27.20
CA VAL A 85 -24.31 -4.93 -26.15
C VAL A 85 -23.87 -4.33 -24.82
N SER A 86 -22.59 -4.45 -24.50
CA SER A 86 -22.01 -3.93 -23.28
C SER A 86 -22.11 -2.41 -23.16
N GLY A 87 -21.82 -1.68 -24.23
CA GLY A 87 -21.92 -0.22 -24.26
C GLY A 87 -23.36 0.28 -24.11
N ILE A 88 -24.32 -0.35 -24.79
CA ILE A 88 -25.75 0.00 -24.64
C ILE A 88 -26.22 -0.32 -23.23
N SER A 89 -25.96 -1.52 -22.70
CA SER A 89 -26.35 -1.89 -21.33
C SER A 89 -25.74 -0.97 -20.28
N THR A 90 -24.46 -0.58 -20.46
CA THR A 90 -23.76 0.33 -19.55
C THR A 90 -24.28 1.75 -19.65
N GLY A 91 -24.55 2.25 -20.85
CA GLY A 91 -25.18 3.56 -21.07
C GLY A 91 -26.57 3.64 -20.43
N VAL A 92 -27.36 2.58 -20.56
CA VAL A 92 -28.69 2.50 -19.96
C VAL A 92 -28.63 2.60 -18.43
N LEU A 93 -27.65 1.97 -17.78
CA LEU A 93 -27.39 2.12 -16.35
C LEU A 93 -26.83 3.49 -15.98
N GLN A 94 -26.01 4.07 -16.86
CA GLN A 94 -25.37 5.36 -16.68
C GLN A 94 -26.39 6.48 -16.51
N LEU A 95 -27.50 6.42 -17.25
CA LEU A 95 -28.50 7.47 -17.29
C LEU A 95 -29.12 7.80 -15.91
N PRO A 96 -29.84 6.88 -15.24
CA PRO A 96 -30.43 7.18 -13.94
C PRO A 96 -29.38 7.44 -12.87
N GLN A 97 -28.24 6.73 -12.92
CA GLN A 97 -27.16 6.93 -11.96
C GLN A 97 -26.55 8.33 -12.07
N GLY A 98 -26.32 8.82 -13.29
CA GLY A 98 -25.81 10.16 -13.54
C GLY A 98 -26.72 11.24 -12.95
N LEU A 99 -28.03 11.15 -13.22
CA LEU A 99 -29.03 12.07 -12.65
C LEU A 99 -29.03 12.05 -11.12
N ALA A 100 -29.05 10.87 -10.52
CA ALA A 100 -29.08 10.71 -9.06
C ALA A 100 -27.79 11.22 -8.39
N PHE A 101 -26.63 10.99 -9.01
CA PHE A 101 -25.34 11.40 -8.47
C PHE A 101 -25.11 12.91 -8.59
N ALA A 102 -25.65 13.58 -9.61
CA ALA A 102 -25.68 15.05 -9.65
C ALA A 102 -26.44 15.63 -8.44
N MET A 103 -27.56 15.02 -8.04
CA MET A 103 -28.32 15.44 -6.87
C MET A 103 -27.54 15.27 -5.55
N LEU A 104 -26.73 14.20 -5.44
CA LEU A 104 -25.77 14.02 -4.34
C LEU A 104 -24.71 15.12 -4.34
N ALA A 105 -24.17 15.47 -5.51
CA ALA A 105 -23.23 16.56 -5.71
C ALA A 105 -23.83 17.97 -5.52
N ALA A 106 -25.12 18.06 -5.15
CA ALA A 106 -25.82 19.32 -4.93
C ALA A 106 -25.92 20.20 -6.18
N VAL A 107 -25.76 19.63 -7.38
CA VAL A 107 -25.87 20.33 -8.66
C VAL A 107 -27.10 19.86 -9.44
N PRO A 108 -27.59 20.64 -10.41
CA PRO A 108 -28.73 20.23 -11.24
C PRO A 108 -28.49 18.87 -11.95
N PRO A 109 -29.53 18.03 -12.11
CA PRO A 109 -29.37 16.66 -12.63
C PRO A 109 -28.68 16.56 -13.99
N VAL A 110 -28.85 17.56 -14.86
CA VAL A 110 -28.24 17.60 -16.21
C VAL A 110 -26.71 17.50 -16.18
N PHE A 111 -26.06 18.06 -15.15
CA PHE A 111 -24.60 18.01 -15.02
C PHE A 111 -24.08 16.58 -14.75
N GLY A 112 -24.96 15.70 -14.26
CA GLY A 112 -24.70 14.27 -14.17
C GLY A 112 -24.60 13.60 -15.53
N LEU A 113 -25.42 14.03 -16.50
CA LEU A 113 -25.36 13.55 -17.88
C LEU A 113 -24.10 14.07 -18.59
N TYR A 114 -23.74 15.35 -18.41
CA TYR A 114 -22.48 15.89 -18.96
C TYR A 114 -21.25 15.15 -18.42
N SER A 115 -21.22 14.91 -17.11
CA SER A 115 -20.15 14.15 -16.45
C SER A 115 -20.13 12.67 -16.86
N SER A 116 -21.24 12.16 -17.42
CA SER A 116 -21.35 10.81 -17.99
C SER A 116 -20.99 10.75 -19.48
N PHE A 117 -20.80 11.91 -20.12
CA PHE A 117 -20.50 12.02 -21.55
C PHE A 117 -19.03 12.40 -21.78
N TYR A 118 -18.63 13.61 -21.41
CA TYR A 118 -17.31 14.16 -21.76
C TYR A 118 -16.14 13.39 -21.13
N PRO A 119 -16.10 13.12 -19.82
CA PRO A 119 -14.96 12.42 -19.23
C PRO A 119 -14.87 10.95 -19.68
N VAL A 120 -16.02 10.34 -19.98
CA VAL A 120 -16.10 8.93 -20.43
C VAL A 120 -15.53 8.78 -21.83
N ILE A 121 -15.85 9.71 -22.75
CA ILE A 121 -15.25 9.68 -24.09
C ILE A 121 -13.74 9.92 -24.02
N MET A 122 -13.27 10.83 -23.16
CA MET A 122 -11.85 11.09 -22.94
C MET A 122 -11.11 9.87 -22.42
N TYR A 123 -11.72 9.13 -21.49
CA TYR A 123 -11.11 7.92 -20.93
C TYR A 123 -10.86 6.83 -21.98
N CYS A 124 -11.67 6.75 -23.05
CA CYS A 124 -11.43 5.84 -24.18
C CYS A 124 -10.08 6.11 -24.87
N PHE A 125 -9.60 7.35 -24.86
CA PHE A 125 -8.30 7.73 -25.46
C PHE A 125 -7.12 7.47 -24.53
N PHE A 126 -7.27 7.83 -23.25
CA PHE A 126 -6.17 7.89 -22.28
C PHE A 126 -6.06 6.67 -21.36
N GLY A 127 -7.16 5.93 -21.14
CA GLY A 127 -7.24 4.82 -20.20
C GLY A 127 -6.56 3.54 -20.71
N THR A 128 -6.02 2.74 -19.77
CA THR A 128 -5.37 1.46 -20.10
C THR A 128 -6.26 0.25 -19.80
N SER A 129 -7.13 0.36 -18.79
CA SER A 129 -8.04 -0.71 -18.43
C SER A 129 -9.13 -0.91 -19.49
N ARG A 130 -9.45 -2.16 -19.82
CA ARG A 130 -10.39 -2.52 -20.89
C ARG A 130 -11.86 -2.61 -20.45
N HIS A 131 -12.10 -2.91 -19.18
CA HIS A 131 -13.43 -3.30 -18.68
C HIS A 131 -14.03 -2.31 -17.69
N ILE A 132 -13.25 -1.35 -17.18
CA ILE A 132 -13.79 -0.39 -16.23
C ILE A 132 -14.70 0.62 -16.93
N SER A 133 -15.79 0.98 -16.27
CA SER A 133 -16.72 2.02 -16.69
C SER A 133 -16.52 3.27 -15.85
N ILE A 134 -15.97 4.30 -16.48
CA ILE A 134 -15.76 5.62 -15.89
C ILE A 134 -17.04 6.45 -15.93
N GLY A 135 -17.26 7.33 -14.95
CA GLY A 135 -18.35 8.33 -14.94
C GLY A 135 -18.63 8.85 -13.53
N PRO A 136 -19.78 9.49 -13.27
CA PRO A 136 -20.17 9.88 -11.93
C PRO A 136 -20.19 8.70 -10.97
N PHE A 137 -19.70 8.94 -9.76
CA PHE A 137 -19.61 7.95 -8.68
C PHE A 137 -20.17 8.54 -7.39
N ALA A 138 -20.94 7.75 -6.65
CA ALA A 138 -21.73 8.22 -5.51
C ALA A 138 -20.87 8.91 -4.43
N VAL A 139 -19.71 8.31 -4.11
CA VAL A 139 -18.81 8.80 -3.06
C VAL A 139 -18.21 10.16 -3.43
N ILE A 140 -17.65 10.25 -4.64
CA ILE A 140 -17.07 11.50 -5.15
C ILE A 140 -18.15 12.58 -5.27
N SER A 141 -19.35 12.21 -5.69
CA SER A 141 -20.47 13.14 -5.78
C SER A 141 -20.85 13.68 -4.40
N LEU A 142 -20.90 12.82 -3.37
CA LEU A 142 -21.17 13.28 -2.01
C LEU A 142 -20.07 14.21 -1.47
N MET A 143 -18.79 13.91 -1.75
CA MET A 143 -17.67 14.79 -1.37
C MET A 143 -17.78 16.18 -2.02
N ILE A 144 -18.08 16.23 -3.33
CA ILE A 144 -18.31 17.50 -4.04
C ILE A 144 -19.54 18.23 -3.49
N GLY A 145 -20.62 17.50 -3.20
CA GLY A 145 -21.83 18.06 -2.62
C GLY A 145 -21.59 18.69 -1.24
N GLY A 146 -20.71 18.09 -0.43
CA GLY A 146 -20.26 18.67 0.84
C GLY A 146 -19.59 20.02 0.65
N VAL A 147 -18.67 20.13 -0.32
CA VAL A 147 -17.98 21.40 -0.64
C VAL A 147 -18.94 22.44 -1.21
N ALA A 148 -19.78 22.03 -2.16
CA ALA A 148 -20.75 22.91 -2.81
C ALA A 148 -21.75 23.51 -1.80
N VAL A 149 -22.21 22.72 -0.83
CA VAL A 149 -23.11 23.17 0.23
C VAL A 149 -22.38 24.02 1.28
N ARG A 150 -21.12 23.70 1.59
CA ARG A 150 -20.29 24.48 2.53
C ARG A 150 -20.02 25.89 2.02
N LEU A 151 -19.67 26.03 0.73
CA LEU A 151 -19.37 27.32 0.11
C LEU A 151 -20.63 28.06 -0.36
N VAL A 152 -21.69 27.33 -0.73
CA VAL A 152 -22.97 27.89 -1.17
C VAL A 152 -24.12 27.24 -0.38
N PRO A 153 -24.36 27.71 0.87
CA PRO A 153 -25.42 27.20 1.74
C PRO A 153 -26.82 27.38 1.15
N ASP A 154 -27.77 26.63 1.68
CA ASP A 154 -29.15 26.67 1.21
C ASP A 154 -29.82 28.03 1.45
N ASP A 155 -29.39 28.76 2.49
CA ASP A 155 -29.96 30.02 2.98
C ASP A 155 -29.23 31.28 2.45
N ILE A 156 -28.36 31.15 1.43
CA ILE A 156 -27.55 32.28 0.94
C ILE A 156 -28.44 33.40 0.36
N VAL A 157 -28.34 34.60 0.94
CA VAL A 157 -29.05 35.80 0.45
C VAL A 157 -28.19 36.46 -0.63
N ILE A 158 -28.59 36.32 -1.89
CA ILE A 158 -27.89 36.92 -3.03
C ILE A 158 -28.23 38.43 -3.07
N PRO A 159 -27.26 39.36 -2.93
CA PRO A 159 -27.54 40.80 -2.91
C PRO A 159 -27.92 41.29 -4.30
N GLY A 160 -29.08 41.94 -4.43
CA GLY A 160 -29.64 42.42 -5.71
C GLY A 160 -30.86 41.58 -6.13
N GLY A 161 -32.01 41.93 -5.56
CA GLY A 161 -33.16 41.04 -5.42
C GLY A 161 -33.83 40.57 -6.72
N VAL A 162 -34.47 39.40 -6.62
CA VAL A 162 -35.59 38.98 -7.47
C VAL A 162 -36.39 37.90 -6.73
N ASN A 163 -37.65 37.67 -7.13
CA ASN A 163 -38.55 36.61 -6.65
C ASN A 163 -37.83 35.28 -6.31
N ALA A 164 -38.38 34.53 -5.33
CA ALA A 164 -37.80 33.29 -4.81
C ALA A 164 -37.36 32.26 -5.88
N THR A 165 -37.95 32.26 -7.07
CA THR A 165 -37.60 31.42 -8.21
C THR A 165 -36.25 31.76 -8.87
N ASN A 166 -35.86 33.03 -8.96
CA ASN A 166 -34.56 33.40 -9.56
C ASN A 166 -33.40 33.15 -8.59
N GLY A 167 -33.66 33.12 -7.28
CA GLY A 167 -32.67 32.81 -6.26
C GLY A 167 -32.16 31.36 -6.33
N THR A 168 -33.02 30.40 -6.69
CA THR A 168 -32.63 28.98 -6.81
C THR A 168 -31.73 28.74 -8.02
N GLU A 169 -32.02 29.34 -9.17
CA GLU A 169 -31.21 29.20 -10.39
C GLU A 169 -29.82 29.83 -10.23
N ALA A 170 -29.76 31.03 -9.62
CA ALA A 170 -28.48 31.69 -9.35
C ALA A 170 -27.61 30.90 -8.36
N ARG A 171 -28.23 30.31 -7.33
CA ARG A 171 -27.55 29.43 -6.38
C ARG A 171 -27.02 28.17 -7.05
N ASP A 172 -27.82 27.51 -7.88
CA ASP A 172 -27.40 26.29 -8.57
C ASP A 172 -26.28 26.56 -9.57
N ALA A 173 -26.29 27.70 -10.27
CA ALA A 173 -25.19 28.13 -11.12
C ALA A 173 -23.88 28.32 -10.33
N LEU A 174 -23.95 28.89 -9.13
CA LEU A 174 -22.76 29.05 -8.27
C LEU A 174 -22.22 27.71 -7.77
N ARG A 175 -23.10 26.74 -7.46
CA ARG A 175 -22.70 25.38 -7.08
C ARG A 175 -22.01 24.63 -8.20
N VAL A 176 -22.48 24.81 -9.43
CA VAL A 176 -21.82 24.26 -10.62
C VAL A 176 -20.42 24.83 -10.75
N LYS A 177 -20.23 26.15 -10.57
CA LYS A 177 -18.89 26.76 -10.56
C LYS A 177 -17.97 26.17 -9.49
N VAL A 178 -18.46 25.97 -8.27
CA VAL A 178 -17.69 25.31 -7.20
C VAL A 178 -17.30 23.89 -7.59
N ALA A 179 -18.26 23.10 -8.10
CA ALA A 179 -18.02 21.73 -8.53
C ALA A 179 -16.97 21.66 -9.66
N MET A 180 -17.05 22.57 -10.64
CA MET A 180 -16.07 22.71 -11.72
C MET A 180 -14.67 23.05 -11.17
N SER A 181 -14.55 24.02 -10.27
CA SER A 181 -13.27 24.44 -9.70
C SER A 181 -12.60 23.33 -8.90
N VAL A 182 -13.34 22.62 -8.06
CA VAL A 182 -12.83 21.46 -7.31
C VAL A 182 -12.41 20.34 -8.27
N THR A 183 -13.18 20.11 -9.33
CA THR A 183 -12.89 19.07 -10.33
C THR A 183 -11.65 19.38 -11.15
N LEU A 184 -11.48 20.64 -11.58
CA LEU A 184 -10.27 21.08 -12.28
C LEU A 184 -9.03 20.88 -11.41
N LEU A 185 -9.07 21.36 -10.16
CA LEU A 185 -7.95 21.26 -9.23
C LEU A 185 -7.62 19.81 -8.90
N SER A 186 -8.65 18.98 -8.68
CA SER A 186 -8.48 17.54 -8.43
C SER A 186 -7.85 16.83 -9.63
N GLY A 187 -8.28 17.16 -10.86
CA GLY A 187 -7.68 16.63 -12.08
C GLY A 187 -6.23 17.06 -12.29
N ILE A 188 -5.89 18.32 -11.99
CA ILE A 188 -4.51 18.83 -12.07
C ILE A 188 -3.64 18.08 -11.06
N ILE A 189 -4.10 17.90 -9.82
CA ILE A 189 -3.39 17.14 -8.80
C ILE A 189 -3.15 15.70 -9.28
N GLN A 190 -4.17 15.02 -9.80
CA GLN A 190 -4.04 13.66 -10.36
C GLN A 190 -3.03 13.63 -11.51
N PHE A 191 -3.12 14.56 -12.45
CA PHE A 191 -2.18 14.65 -13.57
C PHE A 191 -0.74 14.85 -13.09
N CYS A 192 -0.50 15.80 -12.17
CA CYS A 192 0.81 16.06 -11.58
C CYS A 192 1.37 14.83 -10.84
N LEU A 193 0.54 14.17 -10.01
CA LEU A 193 0.95 12.95 -9.32
C LEU A 193 1.28 11.81 -10.31
N GLY A 194 0.55 11.70 -11.42
CA GLY A 194 0.83 10.74 -12.49
C GLY A 194 2.16 11.01 -13.20
N VAL A 195 2.43 12.28 -13.55
CA VAL A 195 3.69 12.72 -14.17
C VAL A 195 4.88 12.49 -13.22
N CYS A 196 4.72 12.78 -11.93
CA CYS A 196 5.71 12.51 -10.89
C CYS A 196 5.89 11.02 -10.57
N ARG A 197 5.18 10.12 -11.28
CA ARG A 197 5.16 8.66 -11.06
C ARG A 197 4.79 8.25 -9.63
N PHE A 198 3.89 9.02 -9.02
CA PHE A 198 3.37 8.76 -7.68
C PHE A 198 2.33 7.63 -7.64
N GLY A 199 2.10 6.93 -8.75
CA GLY A 199 1.22 5.76 -8.83
C GLY A 199 1.67 4.59 -7.96
N PHE A 200 2.89 4.60 -7.41
CA PHE A 200 3.31 3.65 -6.38
C PHE A 200 2.46 3.75 -5.10
N VAL A 201 1.85 4.92 -4.81
CA VAL A 201 0.97 5.06 -3.64
C VAL A 201 -0.28 4.20 -3.73
N ALA A 202 -0.69 3.81 -4.94
CA ALA A 202 -1.74 2.80 -5.13
C ALA A 202 -1.39 1.42 -4.55
N ILE A 203 -0.11 1.15 -4.26
CA ILE A 203 0.32 -0.11 -3.62
C ILE A 203 -0.05 -0.10 -2.13
N TYR A 204 -0.06 1.05 -1.48
CA TYR A 204 -0.38 1.18 -0.05
C TYR A 204 -1.89 1.25 0.23
N LEU A 205 -2.71 1.46 -0.80
CA LEU A 205 -4.17 1.40 -0.72
C LEU A 205 -4.61 -0.07 -0.82
N THR A 206 -4.44 -0.80 0.28
CA THR A 206 -4.74 -2.22 0.36
C THR A 206 -6.22 -2.51 0.13
N GLU A 207 -6.54 -3.71 -0.35
CA GLU A 207 -7.93 -4.13 -0.57
C GLU A 207 -8.82 -4.02 0.68
N PRO A 208 -8.38 -4.41 1.90
CA PRO A 208 -9.16 -4.21 3.12
C PRO A 208 -9.50 -2.74 3.41
N LEU A 209 -8.56 -1.82 3.15
CA LEU A 209 -8.78 -0.38 3.29
C LEU A 209 -9.85 0.09 2.32
N VAL A 210 -9.73 -0.24 1.03
CA VAL A 210 -10.69 0.21 0.01
C VAL A 210 -12.09 -0.34 0.29
N ARG A 211 -12.22 -1.62 0.66
CA ARG A 211 -13.50 -2.23 1.02
C ARG A 211 -14.13 -1.59 2.27
N GLY A 212 -13.35 -1.35 3.32
CA GLY A 212 -13.83 -0.66 4.53
C GLY A 212 -14.31 0.77 4.22
N PHE A 213 -13.57 1.49 3.39
CA PHE A 213 -13.90 2.84 2.95
C PHE A 213 -15.18 2.87 2.10
N THR A 214 -15.30 2.01 1.08
CA THR A 214 -16.49 1.96 0.23
C THR A 214 -17.74 1.54 0.99
N THR A 215 -17.60 0.67 1.99
CA THR A 215 -18.72 0.27 2.87
C THR A 215 -19.20 1.46 3.71
N ALA A 216 -18.29 2.23 4.33
CA ALA A 216 -18.66 3.43 5.06
C ALA A 216 -19.30 4.49 4.15
N ALA A 217 -18.76 4.66 2.94
CA ALA A 217 -19.31 5.57 1.96
C ALA A 217 -20.71 5.15 1.48
N ALA A 218 -20.98 3.84 1.36
CA ALA A 218 -22.32 3.34 1.07
C ALA A 218 -23.32 3.73 2.17
N VAL A 219 -22.93 3.69 3.45
CA VAL A 219 -23.79 4.18 4.55
C VAL A 219 -24.12 5.66 4.38
N HIS A 220 -23.12 6.50 4.10
CA HIS A 220 -23.31 7.93 3.88
C HIS A 220 -24.24 8.24 2.69
N VAL A 221 -24.06 7.52 1.58
CA VAL A 221 -24.92 7.66 0.39
C VAL A 221 -26.34 7.19 0.69
N PHE A 222 -26.49 6.06 1.40
CA PHE A 222 -27.78 5.53 1.82
C PHE A 222 -28.56 6.56 2.65
N THR A 223 -27.94 7.11 3.70
CA THR A 223 -28.55 8.15 4.55
C THR A 223 -28.93 9.38 3.73
N SER A 224 -28.09 9.80 2.78
CA SER A 224 -28.35 10.95 1.91
C SER A 224 -29.50 10.71 0.92
N MET A 225 -29.74 9.45 0.55
CA MET A 225 -30.81 9.04 -0.38
C MET A 225 -32.18 8.91 0.30
N LEU A 226 -32.23 8.62 1.61
CA LEU A 226 -33.48 8.44 2.35
C LEU A 226 -34.42 9.65 2.26
N LYS A 227 -33.88 10.89 2.29
CA LYS A 227 -34.72 12.10 2.17
C LYS A 227 -35.49 12.18 0.84
N TYR A 228 -34.88 11.72 -0.25
CA TYR A 228 -35.52 11.66 -1.57
C TYR A 228 -36.52 10.51 -1.68
N LEU A 229 -36.26 9.39 -0.98
CA LEU A 229 -37.20 8.28 -0.92
C LEU A 229 -38.48 8.66 -0.16
N PHE A 230 -38.34 9.33 0.99
CA PHE A 230 -39.46 9.81 1.81
C PHE A 230 -40.13 11.09 1.26
N GLY A 231 -39.49 11.79 0.31
CA GLY A 231 -39.97 13.06 -0.23
C GLY A 231 -39.97 14.19 0.81
N VAL A 232 -38.96 14.22 1.70
CA VAL A 232 -38.83 15.21 2.78
C VAL A 232 -37.65 16.13 2.54
N LYS A 233 -37.83 17.43 2.84
CA LYS A 233 -36.76 18.44 2.76
C LYS A 233 -36.02 18.50 4.09
N THR A 234 -34.74 18.15 4.10
CA THR A 234 -33.88 18.18 5.28
C THR A 234 -32.66 19.07 5.05
N LYS A 235 -32.16 19.69 6.13
CA LYS A 235 -30.88 20.39 6.11
C LYS A 235 -29.76 19.40 5.79
N ARG A 236 -28.81 19.82 4.95
CA ARG A 236 -27.63 19.04 4.63
C ARG A 236 -26.55 19.29 5.69
N TYR A 237 -26.03 18.23 6.29
CA TYR A 237 -24.94 18.30 7.26
C TYR A 237 -23.64 17.83 6.60
N SER A 238 -22.53 18.48 6.94
CA SER A 238 -21.17 18.14 6.50
C SER A 238 -20.22 18.11 7.69
N GLY A 239 -19.14 17.33 7.58
CA GLY A 239 -18.11 17.21 8.62
C GLY A 239 -18.30 16.00 9.55
N ILE A 240 -17.71 16.11 10.74
CA ILE A 240 -17.67 15.04 11.75
C ILE A 240 -19.10 14.75 12.25
N PHE A 241 -19.43 13.48 12.39
CA PHE A 241 -20.75 12.95 12.73
C PHE A 241 -21.88 13.36 11.77
N SER A 242 -21.56 13.83 10.56
CA SER A 242 -22.57 14.27 9.57
C SER A 242 -23.62 13.19 9.24
N VAL A 243 -23.23 11.91 9.21
CA VAL A 243 -24.15 10.78 8.99
C VAL A 243 -25.18 10.65 10.12
N VAL A 244 -24.76 10.89 11.37
CA VAL A 244 -25.64 10.80 12.55
C VAL A 244 -26.63 11.95 12.52
N TYR A 245 -26.16 13.18 12.33
CA TYR A 245 -27.02 14.36 12.23
C TYR A 245 -28.01 14.26 11.06
N SER A 246 -27.55 13.79 9.91
CA SER A 246 -28.42 13.58 8.73
C SER A 246 -29.47 12.51 9.00
N THR A 247 -29.12 11.42 9.65
CA THR A 247 -30.07 10.35 10.02
C THR A 247 -31.12 10.87 11.01
N VAL A 248 -30.70 11.58 12.06
CA VAL A 248 -31.62 12.19 13.03
C VAL A 248 -32.54 13.19 12.34
N ALA A 249 -32.03 14.04 11.45
CA ALA A 249 -32.83 15.02 10.73
C ALA A 249 -33.87 14.37 9.80
N VAL A 250 -33.53 13.26 9.15
CA VAL A 250 -34.49 12.47 8.36
C VAL A 250 -35.55 11.87 9.29
N LEU A 251 -35.15 11.21 10.38
CA LEU A 251 -36.07 10.56 11.32
C LEU A 251 -37.05 11.54 11.99
N GLN A 252 -36.60 12.74 12.33
CA GLN A 252 -37.46 13.79 12.90
C GLN A 252 -38.53 14.27 11.91
N ASN A 253 -38.21 14.30 10.61
CA ASN A 253 -39.13 14.75 9.56
C ASN A 253 -39.98 13.64 8.96
N VAL A 254 -39.89 12.39 9.46
CA VAL A 254 -40.69 11.25 8.97
C VAL A 254 -42.20 11.54 9.05
N LYS A 255 -42.67 12.31 10.04
CA LYS A 255 -44.09 12.66 10.16
C LYS A 255 -44.62 13.47 8.96
N ASN A 256 -43.75 14.18 8.26
CA ASN A 256 -44.09 15.03 7.11
C ASN A 256 -43.76 14.32 5.77
N LEU A 257 -43.72 12.98 5.75
CA LEU A 257 -43.40 12.22 4.56
C LEU A 257 -44.47 12.40 3.46
N ASN A 258 -44.03 12.42 2.21
CA ASN A 258 -44.93 12.35 1.06
C ASN A 258 -45.25 10.88 0.79
N VAL A 259 -46.46 10.45 1.15
CA VAL A 259 -46.91 9.05 1.03
C VAL A 259 -46.85 8.56 -0.41
N CYS A 260 -47.18 9.42 -1.38
CA CYS A 260 -47.16 9.07 -2.80
C CYS A 260 -45.72 8.84 -3.28
N SER A 261 -44.80 9.74 -2.91
CA SER A 261 -43.36 9.60 -3.19
C SER A 261 -42.80 8.30 -2.62
N LEU A 262 -43.13 8.00 -1.36
CA LEU A 262 -42.69 6.77 -0.70
C LEU A 262 -43.28 5.52 -1.35
N GLY A 263 -44.57 5.54 -1.70
CA GLY A 263 -45.25 4.43 -2.38
C GLY A 263 -44.61 4.08 -3.73
N VAL A 264 -44.37 5.10 -4.57
CA VAL A 264 -43.68 4.93 -5.86
C VAL A 264 -42.25 4.42 -5.65
N GLY A 265 -41.52 5.00 -4.69
CA GLY A 265 -40.16 4.60 -4.35
C GLY A 265 -40.06 3.15 -3.88
N LEU A 266 -40.94 2.71 -2.97
CA LEU A 266 -40.98 1.32 -2.46
C LEU A 266 -41.40 0.32 -3.53
N MET A 267 -42.34 0.69 -4.39
CA MET A 267 -42.72 -0.13 -5.54
C MET A 267 -41.53 -0.39 -6.47
N VAL A 268 -40.80 0.66 -6.84
CA VAL A 268 -39.59 0.53 -7.66
C VAL A 268 -38.49 -0.23 -6.91
N PHE A 269 -38.30 0.03 -5.62
CA PHE A 269 -37.34 -0.68 -4.79
C PHE A 269 -37.59 -2.20 -4.77
N GLY A 270 -38.84 -2.61 -4.55
CA GLY A 270 -39.25 -4.02 -4.58
C GLY A 270 -39.06 -4.66 -5.95
N LEU A 271 -39.44 -3.95 -7.03
CA LEU A 271 -39.21 -4.39 -8.40
C LEU A 271 -37.73 -4.63 -8.69
N LEU A 272 -36.86 -3.68 -8.33
CA LEU A 272 -35.43 -3.78 -8.60
C LEU A 272 -34.75 -4.87 -7.77
N LEU A 273 -35.11 -5.03 -6.50
CA LEU A 273 -34.59 -6.12 -5.67
C LEU A 273 -35.01 -7.49 -6.18
N GLY A 274 -36.32 -7.67 -6.41
CA GLY A 274 -36.86 -8.94 -6.92
C GLY A 274 -36.31 -9.27 -8.31
N GLY A 275 -36.21 -8.26 -9.18
CA GLY A 275 -35.66 -8.42 -10.51
C GLY A 275 -34.16 -8.74 -10.51
N LYS A 276 -33.34 -8.15 -9.61
CA LYS A 276 -31.92 -8.51 -9.51
C LYS A 276 -31.72 -9.94 -9.04
N GLU A 277 -32.48 -10.37 -8.03
CA GLU A 277 -32.45 -11.75 -7.54
C GLU A 277 -32.88 -12.74 -8.63
N PHE A 278 -33.91 -12.37 -9.42
CA PHE A 278 -34.33 -13.14 -10.58
C PHE A 278 -33.23 -13.23 -11.64
N ASN A 279 -32.59 -12.11 -11.96
CA ASN A 279 -31.51 -12.05 -12.95
C ASN A 279 -30.30 -12.90 -12.53
N GLU A 280 -29.96 -12.91 -11.24
CA GLU A 280 -28.91 -13.78 -10.70
C GLU A 280 -29.30 -15.27 -10.77
N ARG A 281 -30.54 -15.62 -10.39
CA ARG A 281 -31.03 -17.01 -10.38
C ARG A 281 -31.15 -17.62 -11.78
N PHE A 282 -31.52 -16.82 -12.78
CA PHE A 282 -31.70 -17.26 -14.16
C PHE A 282 -30.56 -16.83 -15.09
N LYS A 283 -29.40 -16.47 -14.53
CA LYS A 283 -28.24 -15.98 -15.28
C LYS A 283 -27.78 -16.92 -16.40
N GLU A 284 -27.90 -18.24 -16.20
CA GLU A 284 -27.51 -19.24 -17.21
C GLU A 284 -28.49 -19.36 -18.39
N LYS A 285 -29.75 -18.95 -18.20
CA LYS A 285 -30.81 -19.04 -19.23
C LYS A 285 -31.00 -17.73 -19.99
N LEU A 286 -30.55 -16.61 -19.44
CA LEU A 286 -30.69 -15.29 -20.05
C LEU A 286 -29.46 -14.96 -20.90
N PRO A 287 -29.63 -14.55 -22.17
CA PRO A 287 -28.51 -14.20 -23.04
C PRO A 287 -27.78 -12.91 -22.60
N ALA A 288 -28.46 -12.04 -21.87
CA ALA A 288 -27.91 -10.80 -21.31
C ALA A 288 -28.68 -10.39 -20.03
N PRO A 289 -28.05 -9.65 -19.10
CA PRO A 289 -28.72 -9.14 -17.92
C PRO A 289 -29.83 -8.14 -18.31
N ILE A 290 -31.01 -8.29 -17.70
CA ILE A 290 -32.14 -7.39 -17.95
C ILE A 290 -31.84 -6.01 -17.33
N PRO A 291 -31.92 -4.91 -18.09
CA PRO A 291 -31.68 -3.55 -17.58
C PRO A 291 -32.88 -3.04 -16.79
N LEU A 292 -33.10 -3.58 -15.59
CA LEU A 292 -34.26 -3.29 -14.74
C LEU A 292 -34.34 -1.82 -14.32
N GLU A 293 -33.20 -1.16 -14.18
CA GLU A 293 -33.10 0.26 -13.86
C GLU A 293 -33.76 1.13 -14.94
N PHE A 294 -33.67 0.75 -16.22
CA PHE A 294 -34.34 1.45 -17.30
C PHE A 294 -35.86 1.32 -17.21
N PHE A 295 -36.35 0.09 -17.04
CA PHE A 295 -37.77 -0.15 -16.89
C PHE A 295 -38.33 0.57 -15.67
N ALA A 296 -37.58 0.63 -14.56
CA ALA A 296 -37.95 1.42 -13.40
C ALA A 296 -38.09 2.92 -13.71
N VAL A 297 -37.18 3.50 -14.50
CA VAL A 297 -37.27 4.90 -14.94
C VAL A 297 -38.49 5.10 -15.85
N VAL A 298 -38.66 4.26 -16.88
CA VAL A 298 -39.77 4.37 -17.84
C VAL A 298 -41.12 4.25 -17.14
N MET A 299 -41.28 3.25 -16.26
CA MET A 299 -42.52 3.08 -15.49
C MET A 299 -42.72 4.22 -14.48
N GLY A 300 -41.66 4.64 -13.79
CA GLY A 300 -41.71 5.76 -12.84
C GLY A 300 -42.15 7.07 -13.51
N THR A 301 -41.57 7.39 -14.66
CA THR A 301 -41.98 8.53 -15.49
C THR A 301 -43.40 8.37 -15.99
N GLY A 302 -43.77 7.22 -16.54
CA GLY A 302 -45.09 6.98 -17.10
C GLY A 302 -46.21 7.12 -16.06
N ILE A 303 -46.00 6.58 -14.86
CA ILE A 303 -46.93 6.73 -13.73
C ILE A 303 -46.97 8.20 -13.28
N SER A 304 -45.82 8.86 -13.18
CA SER A 304 -45.75 10.26 -12.75
C SER A 304 -46.47 11.21 -13.70
N ALA A 305 -46.28 11.03 -15.00
CA ALA A 305 -46.92 11.81 -16.05
C ALA A 305 -48.41 11.47 -16.21
N GLY A 306 -48.79 10.19 -16.13
CA GLY A 306 -50.19 9.77 -16.27
C GLY A 306 -51.09 10.23 -15.12
N PHE A 307 -50.55 10.28 -13.89
CA PHE A 307 -51.28 10.70 -12.69
C PHE A 307 -50.96 12.14 -12.24
N ASN A 308 -50.16 12.90 -13.00
CA ASN A 308 -49.71 14.26 -12.66
C ASN A 308 -49.22 14.39 -11.21
N LEU A 309 -48.32 13.48 -10.78
CA LEU A 309 -47.92 13.36 -9.37
C LEU A 309 -47.31 14.63 -8.77
N LYS A 310 -46.64 15.45 -9.61
CA LYS A 310 -46.08 16.74 -9.19
C LYS A 310 -47.17 17.72 -8.76
N GLU A 311 -48.20 17.89 -9.57
CA GLU A 311 -49.26 18.89 -9.32
C GLU A 311 -50.29 18.39 -8.31
N SER A 312 -50.69 17.11 -8.41
CA SER A 312 -51.74 16.55 -7.56
C SER A 312 -51.26 16.12 -6.18
N TYR A 313 -50.00 15.70 -6.04
CA TYR A 313 -49.47 15.11 -4.80
C TYR A 313 -48.17 15.76 -4.32
N ASN A 314 -47.71 16.85 -4.95
CA ASN A 314 -46.49 17.57 -4.60
C ASN A 314 -45.26 16.64 -4.50
N VAL A 315 -45.16 15.68 -5.40
CA VAL A 315 -44.00 14.77 -5.49
C VAL A 315 -42.84 15.52 -6.14
N ASP A 316 -41.66 15.48 -5.51
CA ASP A 316 -40.44 16.07 -6.06
C ASP A 316 -40.00 15.29 -7.32
N VAL A 317 -39.93 15.98 -8.45
CA VAL A 317 -39.47 15.45 -9.74
C VAL A 317 -38.13 16.04 -10.16
N VAL A 318 -37.50 15.47 -11.17
CA VAL A 318 -36.22 15.95 -11.74
C VAL A 318 -36.33 17.40 -12.25
N GLY A 319 -37.46 17.76 -12.86
CA GLY A 319 -37.70 19.09 -13.40
C GLY A 319 -37.11 19.29 -14.80
N THR A 320 -37.11 20.54 -15.27
CA THR A 320 -36.74 20.87 -16.66
C THR A 320 -35.28 20.53 -16.96
N LEU A 321 -35.07 19.79 -18.05
CA LEU A 321 -33.74 19.42 -18.52
C LEU A 321 -33.46 20.20 -19.82
N PRO A 322 -32.54 21.18 -19.82
CA PRO A 322 -32.25 21.93 -21.03
C PRO A 322 -31.73 20.98 -22.11
N LEU A 323 -32.36 21.03 -23.29
CA LEU A 323 -31.93 20.27 -24.45
C LEU A 323 -30.67 20.91 -25.03
N GLY A 324 -29.69 20.08 -25.38
CA GLY A 324 -28.45 20.53 -26.01
C GLY A 324 -27.24 20.47 -25.09
N LEU A 325 -26.09 20.83 -25.67
CA LEU A 325 -24.82 20.93 -24.94
C LEU A 325 -24.59 22.39 -24.52
N LEU A 326 -24.12 22.57 -23.28
CA LEU A 326 -23.68 23.88 -22.83
C LEU A 326 -22.32 24.24 -23.46
N PRO A 327 -22.07 25.54 -23.73
CA PRO A 327 -20.76 25.98 -24.16
C PRO A 327 -19.72 25.74 -23.05
N PRO A 328 -18.44 25.52 -23.42
CA PRO A 328 -17.36 25.45 -22.45
C PRO A 328 -17.32 26.71 -21.57
N ALA A 329 -17.07 26.51 -20.28
CA ALA A 329 -16.96 27.59 -19.30
C ALA A 329 -15.71 27.40 -18.45
N ASN A 330 -15.07 28.52 -18.09
CA ASN A 330 -13.85 28.48 -17.30
C ASN A 330 -14.20 28.28 -15.81
N PRO A 331 -13.59 27.29 -15.12
CA PRO A 331 -13.70 27.16 -13.68
C PRO A 331 -13.11 28.39 -12.97
N ASP A 332 -13.71 28.78 -11.85
CA ASP A 332 -13.24 29.93 -11.08
C ASP A 332 -12.01 29.54 -10.25
N THR A 333 -10.84 29.99 -10.70
CA THR A 333 -9.55 29.72 -10.05
C THR A 333 -9.40 30.45 -8.72
N SER A 334 -10.19 31.50 -8.47
CA SER A 334 -10.15 32.20 -7.20
C SER A 334 -10.55 31.29 -6.04
N LEU A 335 -11.39 30.27 -6.29
CA LEU A 335 -11.85 29.33 -5.26
C LEU A 335 -10.81 28.29 -4.84
N PHE A 336 -9.67 28.17 -5.54
CA PHE A 336 -8.69 27.10 -5.30
C PHE A 336 -8.16 27.07 -3.87
N HIS A 337 -7.90 28.24 -3.27
CA HIS A 337 -7.43 28.33 -1.88
C HIS A 337 -8.44 27.83 -0.84
N LEU A 338 -9.73 27.76 -1.18
CA LEU A 338 -10.80 27.28 -0.30
C LEU A 338 -11.10 25.78 -0.45
N VAL A 339 -10.68 25.17 -1.57
CA VAL A 339 -11.07 23.80 -1.94
C VAL A 339 -9.89 22.86 -2.14
N TYR A 340 -8.64 23.31 -1.92
CA TYR A 340 -7.45 22.50 -2.19
C TYR A 340 -7.40 21.20 -1.37
N VAL A 341 -7.79 21.22 -0.09
CA VAL A 341 -7.83 20.03 0.76
C VAL A 341 -8.85 19.02 0.22
N ASP A 342 -10.04 19.49 -0.14
CA ASP A 342 -11.09 18.62 -0.69
C ASP A 342 -10.67 18.05 -2.05
N ALA A 343 -10.01 18.85 -2.89
CA ALA A 343 -9.51 18.43 -4.19
C ALA A 343 -8.43 17.33 -4.08
N ILE A 344 -7.53 17.43 -3.09
CA ILE A 344 -6.54 16.37 -2.77
C ILE A 344 -7.27 15.09 -2.35
N ALA A 345 -8.24 15.19 -1.45
CA ALA A 345 -9.01 14.03 -0.99
C ALA A 345 -9.77 13.35 -2.16
N ILE A 346 -10.48 14.14 -2.97
CA ILE A 346 -11.20 13.66 -4.17
C ILE A 346 -10.22 13.03 -5.17
N ALA A 347 -9.04 13.61 -5.35
CA ALA A 347 -8.01 13.11 -6.26
C ALA A 347 -7.55 11.70 -5.85
N ILE A 348 -7.21 11.52 -4.57
CA ILE A 348 -6.73 10.24 -4.02
C ILE A 348 -7.86 9.20 -4.00
N VAL A 349 -9.05 9.54 -3.52
CA VAL A 349 -10.22 8.63 -3.51
C VAL A 349 -10.56 8.18 -4.93
N GLY A 350 -10.69 9.15 -5.85
CA GLY A 350 -11.08 8.90 -7.23
C GLY A 350 -10.08 7.99 -7.95
N PHE A 351 -8.79 8.18 -7.71
CA PHE A 351 -7.73 7.32 -8.23
C PHE A 351 -7.75 5.93 -7.56
N SER A 352 -7.82 5.87 -6.24
CA SER A 352 -7.80 4.63 -5.44
C SER A 352 -8.85 3.61 -5.89
N VAL A 353 -10.10 4.08 -6.04
CA VAL A 353 -11.21 3.22 -6.49
C VAL A 353 -11.01 2.77 -7.94
N THR A 354 -10.52 3.66 -8.80
CA THR A 354 -10.26 3.37 -10.21
C THR A 354 -9.17 2.32 -10.38
N ILE A 355 -8.00 2.51 -9.75
CA ILE A 355 -6.88 1.57 -9.87
C ILE A 355 -7.18 0.22 -9.23
N SER A 356 -7.91 0.20 -8.11
CA SER A 356 -8.34 -1.05 -7.46
C SER A 356 -9.24 -1.85 -8.39
N MET A 357 -10.27 -1.22 -8.97
CA MET A 357 -11.17 -1.90 -9.91
C MET A 357 -10.44 -2.35 -11.18
N ALA A 358 -9.58 -1.48 -11.71
CA ALA A 358 -8.80 -1.77 -12.90
C ALA A 358 -7.89 -2.98 -12.69
N LYS A 359 -7.17 -3.07 -11.56
CA LYS A 359 -6.32 -4.21 -11.22
C LYS A 359 -7.12 -5.49 -11.00
N THR A 360 -8.27 -5.43 -10.33
CA THR A 360 -9.13 -6.61 -10.11
C THR A 360 -9.59 -7.21 -11.44
N LEU A 361 -10.09 -6.38 -12.36
CA LEU A 361 -10.52 -6.84 -13.69
C LEU A 361 -9.34 -7.25 -14.58
N ALA A 362 -8.18 -6.60 -14.44
CA ALA A 362 -6.97 -6.95 -15.16
C ALA A 362 -6.45 -8.33 -14.76
N ASN A 363 -6.37 -8.62 -13.47
CA ASN A 363 -6.00 -9.93 -12.94
C ASN A 363 -6.98 -11.01 -13.37
N LYS A 364 -8.29 -10.72 -13.35
CA LYS A 364 -9.33 -11.67 -13.79
C LYS A 364 -9.24 -12.04 -15.27
N HIS A 365 -8.82 -11.11 -16.12
CA HIS A 365 -8.71 -11.32 -17.59
C HIS A 365 -7.27 -11.48 -18.09
N GLY A 366 -6.29 -11.61 -17.19
CA GLY A 366 -4.88 -11.87 -17.54
C GLY A 366 -4.18 -10.73 -18.31
N TYR A 367 -4.53 -9.47 -18.05
CA TYR A 367 -3.79 -8.31 -18.59
C TYR A 367 -3.22 -7.44 -17.46
N GLN A 368 -2.31 -6.52 -17.80
CA GLN A 368 -1.70 -5.60 -16.85
C GLN A 368 -2.23 -4.17 -17.03
N VAL A 369 -2.33 -3.44 -15.92
CA VAL A 369 -2.74 -2.03 -15.86
C VAL A 369 -1.62 -1.24 -15.18
N ASP A 370 -1.23 -0.12 -15.80
CA ASP A 370 -0.25 0.80 -15.23
C ASP A 370 -0.95 1.86 -14.37
N GLY A 371 -0.63 1.88 -13.07
CA GLY A 371 -1.19 2.85 -12.13
C GLY A 371 -0.83 4.30 -12.44
N ASN A 372 0.36 4.57 -12.98
CA ASN A 372 0.75 5.94 -13.34
C ASN A 372 -0.07 6.44 -14.54
N GLN A 373 -0.28 5.58 -15.53
CA GLN A 373 -1.07 5.95 -16.70
C GLN A 373 -2.55 6.10 -16.36
N GLU A 374 -3.11 5.26 -15.49
CA GLU A 374 -4.49 5.45 -14.98
C GLU A 374 -4.63 6.77 -14.21
N LEU A 375 -3.61 7.17 -13.46
CA LEU A 375 -3.58 8.44 -12.74
C LEU A 375 -3.55 9.65 -13.70
N ILE A 376 -2.71 9.58 -14.75
CA ILE A 376 -2.67 10.59 -15.82
C ILE A 376 -4.01 10.64 -16.56
N ALA A 377 -4.56 9.48 -16.95
CA ALA A 377 -5.81 9.37 -17.68
C ALA A 377 -6.97 9.99 -16.90
N LEU A 378 -7.13 9.64 -15.63
CA LEU A 378 -8.18 10.18 -14.78
C LEU A 378 -8.00 11.68 -14.55
N GLY A 379 -6.76 12.13 -14.34
CA GLY A 379 -6.43 13.55 -14.21
C GLY A 379 -6.82 14.37 -15.44
N LEU A 380 -6.48 13.88 -16.64
CA LEU A 380 -6.88 14.51 -17.91
C LEU A 380 -8.40 14.53 -18.09
N CYS A 381 -9.08 13.43 -17.79
CA CYS A 381 -10.54 13.35 -17.90
C CYS A 381 -11.24 14.36 -16.98
N ASN A 382 -10.75 14.53 -15.75
CA ASN A 382 -11.30 15.50 -14.79
C ASN A 382 -10.93 16.94 -15.15
N SER A 383 -9.67 17.22 -15.49
CA SER A 383 -9.21 18.56 -15.86
C SER A 383 -9.90 19.07 -17.13
N ILE A 384 -9.89 18.29 -18.21
CA ILE A 384 -10.52 18.70 -19.47
C ILE A 384 -12.05 18.68 -19.32
N GLY A 385 -12.61 17.68 -18.64
CA GLY A 385 -14.05 17.58 -18.38
C GLY A 385 -14.61 18.81 -17.64
N SER A 386 -13.86 19.35 -16.66
CA SER A 386 -14.28 20.54 -15.89
C SER A 386 -14.57 21.77 -16.77
N LEU A 387 -13.90 21.90 -17.93
CA LEU A 387 -14.15 22.98 -18.90
C LEU A 387 -15.51 22.87 -19.56
N PHE A 388 -16.08 21.66 -19.62
CA PHE A 388 -17.42 21.37 -20.13
C PHE A 388 -18.47 21.32 -19.00
N GLN A 389 -18.19 21.99 -17.88
CA GLN A 389 -19.07 22.10 -16.72
C GLN A 389 -19.36 20.77 -16.02
N THR A 390 -18.46 19.78 -16.11
CA THR A 390 -18.63 18.50 -15.42
C THR A 390 -18.10 18.56 -13.99
N PHE A 391 -18.55 17.61 -13.16
CA PHE A 391 -17.97 17.35 -11.85
C PHE A 391 -17.12 16.07 -11.89
N SER A 392 -16.27 15.89 -10.87
CA SER A 392 -15.25 14.83 -10.86
C SER A 392 -15.86 13.45 -10.97
N ILE A 393 -15.22 12.64 -11.81
CA ILE A 393 -15.61 11.27 -12.17
C ILE A 393 -14.67 10.25 -11.55
N SER A 394 -15.15 9.01 -11.47
CA SER A 394 -14.34 7.86 -11.08
C SER A 394 -14.91 6.58 -11.69
N CYS A 395 -14.30 5.43 -11.40
CA CYS A 395 -14.81 4.13 -11.78
C CYS A 395 -16.02 3.74 -10.93
N SER A 396 -17.05 3.14 -11.55
CA SER A 396 -18.17 2.52 -10.84
C SER A 396 -18.05 1.00 -10.84
N LEU A 397 -18.12 0.39 -9.65
CA LEU A 397 -18.15 -1.07 -9.50
C LEU A 397 -19.32 -1.70 -10.26
N SER A 398 -20.54 -1.22 -10.02
CA SER A 398 -21.76 -1.79 -10.61
C SER A 398 -21.73 -1.72 -12.14
N ARG A 399 -21.33 -0.58 -12.72
CA ARG A 399 -21.26 -0.41 -14.17
C ARG A 399 -20.16 -1.26 -14.81
N SER A 400 -18.98 -1.30 -14.19
CA SER A 400 -17.86 -2.10 -14.69
C SER A 400 -18.17 -3.60 -14.69
N LEU A 401 -18.87 -4.09 -13.67
CA LEU A 401 -19.30 -5.49 -13.62
C LEU A 401 -20.37 -5.82 -14.67
N VAL A 402 -21.26 -4.89 -14.99
CA VAL A 402 -22.21 -5.09 -16.10
C VAL A 402 -21.48 -5.03 -17.44
N GLN A 403 -20.57 -4.08 -17.63
CA GLN A 403 -19.75 -3.99 -18.84
C GLN A 403 -18.97 -5.30 -19.08
N GLU A 404 -18.33 -5.82 -18.03
CA GLU A 404 -17.63 -7.11 -18.05
C GLU A 404 -18.59 -8.29 -18.28
N GLY A 405 -19.70 -8.34 -17.54
CA GLY A 405 -20.66 -9.46 -17.56
C GLY A 405 -21.46 -9.58 -18.85
N THR A 406 -21.61 -8.49 -19.60
CA THR A 406 -22.22 -8.45 -20.95
C THR A 406 -21.24 -8.79 -22.07
N GLY A 407 -19.98 -9.10 -21.73
CA GLY A 407 -18.96 -9.50 -22.69
C GLY A 407 -18.20 -8.35 -23.34
N GLY A 408 -18.20 -7.15 -22.73
CA GLY A 408 -17.33 -6.05 -23.17
C GLY A 408 -15.86 -6.46 -23.10
N LYS A 409 -15.09 -6.11 -24.14
CA LYS A 409 -13.66 -6.48 -24.30
C LYS A 409 -12.75 -5.27 -24.39
N THR A 410 -13.29 -4.11 -24.76
CA THR A 410 -12.51 -2.87 -24.92
C THR A 410 -13.26 -1.64 -24.40
N GLN A 411 -12.55 -0.50 -24.35
CA GLN A 411 -13.15 0.79 -24.00
C GLN A 411 -14.07 1.36 -25.09
N LEU A 412 -14.23 0.67 -26.24
CA LEU A 412 -15.29 0.98 -27.20
C LEU A 412 -16.67 0.89 -26.53
N ALA A 413 -16.88 -0.03 -25.59
CA ALA A 413 -18.11 -0.12 -24.81
C ALA A 413 -18.40 1.20 -24.05
N GLY A 414 -17.38 1.80 -23.41
CA GLY A 414 -17.51 3.10 -22.74
C GLY A 414 -17.81 4.26 -23.70
N CYS A 415 -17.20 4.24 -24.90
CA CYS A 415 -17.49 5.23 -25.95
C CYS A 415 -18.92 5.11 -26.49
N LEU A 416 -19.42 3.89 -26.68
CA LEU A 416 -20.81 3.65 -27.09
C LEU A 416 -21.81 4.06 -26.00
N ALA A 417 -21.46 3.80 -24.72
CA ALA A 417 -22.26 4.27 -23.59
C ALA A 417 -22.35 5.81 -23.55
N SER A 418 -21.24 6.52 -23.77
CA SER A 418 -21.24 8.00 -23.80
C SER A 418 -22.00 8.55 -25.02
N LEU A 419 -21.90 7.91 -26.18
CA LEU A 419 -22.69 8.27 -27.37
C LEU A 419 -24.20 8.09 -27.13
N MET A 420 -24.59 7.05 -26.41
CA MET A 420 -25.99 6.85 -26.01
C MET A 420 -26.48 7.99 -25.11
N ILE A 421 -25.67 8.41 -24.13
CA ILE A 421 -25.99 9.56 -23.28
C ILE A 421 -26.08 10.86 -24.08
N LEU A 422 -25.20 11.06 -25.07
CA LEU A 422 -25.29 12.21 -25.98
C LEU A 422 -26.64 12.24 -26.72
N LEU A 423 -27.10 11.10 -27.25
CA LEU A 423 -28.41 10.99 -27.87
C LEU A 423 -29.53 11.37 -26.90
N VAL A 424 -29.43 10.96 -25.64
CA VAL A 424 -30.44 11.31 -24.63
C VAL A 424 -30.46 12.81 -24.34
N ILE A 425 -29.30 13.44 -24.17
CA ILE A 425 -29.19 14.89 -23.94
C ILE A 425 -29.80 15.68 -25.11
N LEU A 426 -29.57 15.24 -26.35
CA LEU A 426 -29.99 15.97 -27.55
C LEU A 426 -31.45 15.72 -27.94
N ALA A 427 -31.97 14.50 -27.74
CA ALA A 427 -33.24 14.08 -28.31
C ALA A 427 -34.33 13.75 -27.28
N THR A 428 -34.00 13.14 -26.14
CA THR A 428 -35.00 12.55 -25.23
C THR A 428 -34.99 13.13 -23.82
N GLY A 429 -34.28 14.25 -23.59
CA GLY A 429 -34.16 14.87 -22.25
C GLY A 429 -35.50 15.21 -21.62
N PHE A 430 -36.46 15.71 -22.42
CA PHE A 430 -37.79 16.10 -21.96
C PHE A 430 -38.61 14.94 -21.35
N LEU A 431 -38.32 13.68 -21.72
CA LEU A 431 -39.01 12.52 -21.16
C LEU A 431 -38.71 12.30 -19.68
N PHE A 432 -37.63 12.88 -19.15
CA PHE A 432 -37.24 12.68 -17.76
C PHE A 432 -37.68 13.80 -16.83
N GLU A 433 -38.37 14.84 -17.32
CA GLU A 433 -38.78 15.98 -16.49
C GLU A 433 -39.77 15.60 -15.39
N SER A 434 -40.71 14.72 -15.71
CA SER A 434 -41.71 14.18 -14.78
C SER A 434 -41.17 13.05 -13.90
N LEU A 435 -39.92 12.62 -14.06
CA LEU A 435 -39.37 11.50 -13.30
C LEU A 435 -39.30 11.82 -11.79
N PRO A 436 -39.94 11.02 -10.91
CA PRO A 436 -39.87 11.25 -9.47
C PRO A 436 -38.46 11.01 -8.91
N GLN A 437 -38.01 11.89 -8.03
CA GLN A 437 -36.71 11.76 -7.35
C GLN A 437 -36.64 10.49 -6.48
N ALA A 438 -37.76 10.01 -5.97
CA ALA A 438 -37.85 8.75 -5.22
C ALA A 438 -37.44 7.52 -6.05
N VAL A 439 -37.73 7.51 -7.36
CA VAL A 439 -37.33 6.42 -8.27
C VAL A 439 -35.80 6.39 -8.40
N LEU A 440 -35.18 7.55 -8.61
CA LEU A 440 -33.72 7.69 -8.66
C LEU A 440 -33.06 7.25 -7.35
N SER A 441 -33.64 7.63 -6.21
CA SER A 441 -33.17 7.22 -4.88
C SER A 441 -33.23 5.71 -4.69
N ALA A 442 -34.35 5.08 -5.04
CA ALA A 442 -34.51 3.63 -4.98
C ALA A 442 -33.45 2.90 -5.85
N ILE A 443 -33.18 3.39 -7.06
CA ILE A 443 -32.14 2.84 -7.94
C ILE A 443 -30.76 2.92 -7.27
N VAL A 444 -30.41 4.06 -6.67
CA VAL A 444 -29.12 4.21 -5.98
C VAL A 444 -29.03 3.25 -4.80
N ILE A 445 -30.04 3.20 -3.93
CA ILE A 445 -30.04 2.33 -2.75
C ILE A 445 -29.86 0.86 -3.14
N VAL A 446 -30.59 0.37 -4.15
CA VAL A 446 -30.47 -1.02 -4.61
C VAL A 446 -29.09 -1.31 -5.22
N ASN A 447 -28.46 -0.31 -5.85
CA ASN A 447 -27.09 -0.43 -6.35
C ASN A 447 -26.03 -0.46 -5.24
N LEU A 448 -26.36 -0.06 -4.00
CA LEU A 448 -25.45 -0.17 -2.85
C LEU A 448 -25.38 -1.59 -2.27
N LYS A 449 -26.26 -2.54 -2.66
CA LYS A 449 -26.26 -3.94 -2.16
C LYS A 449 -24.86 -4.55 -2.17
N GLY A 450 -24.13 -4.42 -3.29
CA GLY A 450 -22.78 -4.99 -3.43
C GLY A 450 -21.73 -4.37 -2.51
N MET A 451 -21.86 -3.08 -2.16
CA MET A 451 -20.97 -2.42 -1.20
C MET A 451 -21.30 -2.86 0.24
N PHE A 452 -22.58 -3.04 0.59
CA PHE A 452 -22.97 -3.55 1.90
C PHE A 452 -22.58 -5.02 2.12
N MET A 453 -22.57 -5.84 1.07
CA MET A 453 -22.13 -7.24 1.17
C MET A 453 -20.66 -7.40 1.56
N GLN A 454 -19.84 -6.33 1.48
CA GLN A 454 -18.45 -6.35 1.95
C GLN A 454 -18.33 -6.57 3.48
N PHE A 455 -19.41 -6.35 4.26
CA PHE A 455 -19.43 -6.75 5.67
C PHE A 455 -19.25 -8.28 5.88
N SER A 456 -19.58 -9.08 4.87
CA SER A 456 -19.38 -10.53 4.92
C SER A 456 -17.90 -10.93 4.86
N ASP A 457 -16.98 -10.00 4.58
CA ASP A 457 -15.53 -10.25 4.57
C ASP A 457 -14.92 -10.31 5.99
N LEU A 458 -15.60 -9.79 7.01
CA LEU A 458 -15.06 -9.69 8.38
C LEU A 458 -14.65 -11.06 8.97
N PRO A 459 -15.49 -12.12 8.89
CA PRO A 459 -15.11 -13.44 9.37
C PRO A 459 -13.90 -14.02 8.64
N PHE A 460 -13.75 -13.72 7.34
CA PHE A 460 -12.59 -14.14 6.55
C PHE A 460 -11.31 -13.45 7.05
N PHE A 461 -11.32 -12.12 7.18
CA PHE A 461 -10.16 -11.38 7.71
C PHE A 461 -9.84 -11.78 9.16
N TRP A 462 -10.85 -12.03 10.00
CA TRP A 462 -10.64 -12.50 11.37
C TRP A 462 -9.88 -13.84 11.43
N ARG A 463 -10.14 -14.76 10.50
CA ARG A 463 -9.47 -16.08 10.43
C ARG A 463 -8.10 -16.01 9.77
N THR A 464 -7.91 -15.14 8.79
CA THR A 464 -6.67 -15.06 8.00
C THR A 464 -5.65 -14.10 8.60
N SER A 465 -6.00 -12.83 8.87
CA SER A 465 -5.04 -11.81 9.33
C SER A 465 -5.71 -10.76 10.22
N LYS A 466 -5.33 -10.74 11.50
CA LYS A 466 -5.81 -9.73 12.46
C LYS A 466 -5.46 -8.30 12.03
N ILE A 467 -4.31 -8.12 11.38
CA ILE A 467 -3.85 -6.81 10.92
C ILE A 467 -4.77 -6.28 9.81
N GLU A 468 -5.14 -7.12 8.85
CA GLU A 468 -6.05 -6.72 7.77
C GLU A 468 -7.44 -6.37 8.28
N LEU A 469 -7.93 -7.14 9.26
CA LEU A 469 -9.17 -6.81 9.95
C LEU A 469 -9.09 -5.45 10.66
N THR A 470 -7.99 -5.16 11.37
CA THR A 470 -7.80 -3.87 12.03
C THR A 470 -7.82 -2.71 11.02
N ILE A 471 -7.17 -2.87 9.87
CA ILE A 471 -7.20 -1.88 8.78
C ILE A 471 -8.64 -1.68 8.30
N TRP A 472 -9.37 -2.76 8.01
CA TRP A 472 -10.76 -2.69 7.55
C TRP A 472 -11.65 -1.97 8.57
N LEU A 473 -11.61 -2.40 9.83
CA LEU A 473 -12.48 -1.88 10.90
C LEU A 473 -12.18 -0.42 11.17
N THR A 474 -10.89 -0.06 11.27
CA THR A 474 -10.53 1.32 11.58
C THR A 474 -10.87 2.24 10.42
N THR A 475 -10.69 1.79 9.18
CA THR A 475 -11.09 2.53 7.99
C THR A 475 -12.61 2.75 7.94
N PHE A 476 -13.39 1.70 8.22
CA PHE A 476 -14.84 1.79 8.24
C PHE A 476 -15.33 2.78 9.32
N VAL A 477 -14.84 2.63 10.56
CA VAL A 477 -15.24 3.47 11.70
C VAL A 477 -14.80 4.91 11.51
N SER A 478 -13.54 5.15 11.09
CA SER A 478 -13.02 6.50 10.86
C SER A 478 -13.81 7.21 9.76
N SER A 479 -14.07 6.53 8.63
CA SER A 479 -14.80 7.10 7.48
C SER A 479 -16.28 7.32 7.76
N LEU A 480 -16.88 6.50 8.62
CA LEU A 480 -18.27 6.66 9.02
C LEU A 480 -18.46 7.90 9.91
N PHE A 481 -17.62 8.06 10.95
CA PHE A 481 -17.81 9.09 11.96
C PHE A 481 -17.06 10.40 11.68
N LEU A 482 -15.83 10.38 11.17
CA LEU A 482 -15.07 11.60 10.90
C LEU A 482 -15.47 12.27 9.57
N GLY A 483 -16.12 11.52 8.68
CA GLY A 483 -16.33 11.92 7.29
C GLY A 483 -15.40 11.17 6.36
N LEU A 484 -15.71 11.20 5.06
CA LEU A 484 -14.99 10.42 4.05
C LEU A 484 -13.58 10.97 3.76
N ASP A 485 -13.42 12.29 3.87
CA ASP A 485 -12.15 13.01 3.73
C ASP A 485 -11.15 12.62 4.84
N TYR A 486 -11.51 12.86 6.11
CA TYR A 486 -10.67 12.55 7.27
C TYR A 486 -10.53 11.05 7.52
N GLY A 487 -11.58 10.28 7.20
CA GLY A 487 -11.58 8.83 7.30
C GLY A 487 -10.51 8.18 6.44
N LEU A 488 -10.40 8.60 5.17
CA LEU A 488 -9.37 8.08 4.26
C LEU A 488 -7.96 8.42 4.74
N ILE A 489 -7.71 9.67 5.14
CA ILE A 489 -6.38 10.09 5.64
C ILE A 489 -5.99 9.22 6.84
N THR A 490 -6.90 9.05 7.79
CA THR A 490 -6.69 8.21 8.98
C THR A 490 -6.41 6.76 8.59
N ALA A 491 -7.16 6.22 7.62
CA ALA A 491 -6.98 4.85 7.13
C ALA A 491 -5.61 4.61 6.47
N VAL A 492 -5.15 5.55 5.64
CA VAL A 492 -3.84 5.48 4.98
C VAL A 492 -2.71 5.55 6.02
N ILE A 493 -2.80 6.45 7.00
CA ILE A 493 -1.81 6.55 8.08
C ILE A 493 -1.74 5.23 8.85
N ILE A 494 -2.87 4.65 9.21
CA ILE A 494 -2.92 3.38 9.94
C ILE A 494 -2.36 2.22 9.09
N ALA A 495 -2.70 2.16 7.80
CA ALA A 495 -2.13 1.16 6.90
C ALA A 495 -0.60 1.27 6.84
N LEU A 496 -0.03 2.47 6.75
CA LEU A 496 1.43 2.68 6.79
C LEU A 496 2.03 2.28 8.14
N LEU A 497 1.39 2.64 9.26
CA LEU A 497 1.84 2.25 10.59
C LEU A 497 1.86 0.73 10.78
N THR A 498 0.91 -0.01 10.20
CA THR A 498 0.94 -1.49 10.27
C THR A 498 2.14 -2.09 9.54
N VAL A 499 2.58 -1.50 8.43
CA VAL A 499 3.80 -1.93 7.71
C VAL A 499 5.04 -1.68 8.58
N ILE A 500 5.11 -0.51 9.21
CA ILE A 500 6.21 -0.16 10.13
C ILE A 500 6.24 -1.15 11.31
N TYR A 501 5.10 -1.40 11.94
CA TYR A 501 4.98 -2.32 13.06
C TYR A 501 5.44 -3.75 12.70
N ARG A 502 5.04 -4.25 11.53
CA ARG A 502 5.46 -5.58 11.04
C ARG A 502 6.96 -5.67 10.80
N THR A 503 7.58 -4.58 10.34
CA THR A 503 9.02 -4.55 10.06
C THR A 503 9.85 -4.42 11.35
N GLN A 504 9.32 -3.74 12.37
CA GLN A 504 9.98 -3.58 13.68
C GLN A 504 9.87 -4.81 14.59
N SER A 505 8.91 -5.70 14.35
CA SER A 505 8.71 -6.92 15.16
C SER A 505 9.06 -8.20 14.39
N PRO A 506 10.32 -8.38 13.94
CA PRO A 506 10.70 -9.58 13.21
C PRO A 506 10.82 -10.80 14.13
N SER A 507 10.77 -11.99 13.52
CA SER A 507 11.05 -13.23 14.22
C SER A 507 12.56 -13.44 14.33
N TYR A 508 13.03 -13.77 15.53
CA TYR A 508 14.41 -14.09 15.84
C TYR A 508 14.51 -15.54 16.28
N LYS A 509 15.44 -16.29 15.67
CA LYS A 509 15.58 -17.74 15.88
C LYS A 509 17.01 -18.10 16.20
N VAL A 510 17.17 -19.15 17.01
CA VAL A 510 18.46 -19.81 17.19
C VAL A 510 18.39 -21.10 16.38
N LEU A 511 19.37 -21.31 15.51
CA LEU A 511 19.42 -22.47 14.64
C LEU A 511 20.29 -23.55 15.27
N GLY A 512 19.84 -24.80 15.14
CA GLY A 512 20.62 -25.99 15.43
C GLY A 512 20.86 -26.79 14.15
N GLN A 513 21.78 -27.73 14.22
CA GLN A 513 22.13 -28.61 13.11
C GLN A 513 21.33 -29.91 13.21
N LEU A 514 20.79 -30.35 12.07
CA LEU A 514 20.31 -31.72 11.95
C LEU A 514 21.55 -32.64 11.84
N PRO A 515 21.71 -33.67 12.69
CA PRO A 515 22.92 -34.47 12.77
C PRO A 515 23.39 -34.99 11.40
N GLU A 516 24.71 -34.91 11.16
CA GLU A 516 25.36 -35.39 9.93
C GLU A 516 24.93 -34.71 8.62
N THR A 517 24.28 -33.54 8.70
CA THR A 517 23.86 -32.78 7.51
C THR A 517 24.31 -31.32 7.57
N ASP A 518 24.24 -30.62 6.45
CA ASP A 518 24.44 -29.16 6.34
C ASP A 518 23.14 -28.37 6.56
N VAL A 519 22.11 -29.01 7.11
CA VAL A 519 20.78 -28.42 7.34
C VAL A 519 20.71 -27.79 8.72
N TYR A 520 20.44 -26.48 8.75
CA TYR A 520 20.28 -25.69 9.97
C TYR A 520 18.86 -25.15 10.08
N ILE A 521 18.15 -25.52 11.14
CA ILE A 521 16.75 -25.14 11.36
C ILE A 521 16.49 -24.75 12.82
N ASP A 522 15.32 -24.19 13.06
CA ASP A 522 14.89 -23.66 14.37
C ASP A 522 14.80 -24.76 15.43
N ILE A 523 15.51 -24.58 16.54
CA ILE A 523 15.57 -25.55 17.64
C ILE A 523 14.23 -25.63 18.37
N ASP A 524 13.51 -24.50 18.45
CA ASP A 524 12.20 -24.44 19.11
C ASP A 524 11.13 -25.20 18.29
N ALA A 525 11.42 -25.60 17.04
CA ALA A 525 10.48 -26.22 16.13
C ALA A 525 10.60 -27.75 16.01
N TYR A 526 11.78 -28.34 16.27
CA TYR A 526 12.05 -29.77 16.06
C TYR A 526 12.96 -30.34 17.16
N GLU A 527 12.65 -31.54 17.67
CA GLU A 527 13.38 -32.15 18.79
C GLU A 527 14.73 -32.78 18.36
N GLU A 528 14.85 -33.23 17.11
CA GLU A 528 16.05 -33.89 16.58
C GLU A 528 17.20 -32.92 16.32
N VAL A 529 16.91 -31.63 16.28
CA VAL A 529 17.83 -30.56 15.91
C VAL A 529 18.57 -30.10 17.16
N LYS A 530 19.90 -30.15 17.10
CA LYS A 530 20.74 -29.86 18.27
C LYS A 530 21.68 -28.70 18.00
N GLU A 531 21.93 -27.93 19.05
CA GLU A 531 22.99 -26.93 18.99
C GLU A 531 24.37 -27.59 18.88
N ILE A 532 25.26 -26.93 18.16
CA ILE A 532 26.65 -27.33 18.10
C ILE A 532 27.33 -26.79 19.36
N PRO A 533 28.01 -27.64 20.17
CA PRO A 533 28.73 -27.17 21.34
C PRO A 533 29.69 -26.02 21.00
N GLY A 534 29.62 -24.94 21.76
CA GLY A 534 30.49 -23.77 21.60
C GLY A 534 30.09 -22.76 20.51
N ILE A 535 29.16 -23.12 19.62
CA ILE A 535 28.73 -22.29 18.49
C ILE A 535 27.24 -21.96 18.59
N LYS A 536 26.89 -20.67 18.62
CA LYS A 536 25.50 -20.21 18.52
C LYS A 536 25.22 -19.63 17.13
N ILE A 537 24.17 -20.12 16.47
CA ILE A 537 23.75 -19.61 15.15
C ILE A 537 22.47 -18.80 15.35
N PHE A 538 22.50 -17.51 14.99
CA PHE A 538 21.38 -16.59 15.17
C PHE A 538 20.86 -16.11 13.83
N GLN A 539 19.56 -16.31 13.59
CA GLN A 539 18.87 -15.91 12.36
C GLN A 539 17.84 -14.80 12.63
N ILE A 540 17.81 -13.83 11.73
CA ILE A 540 16.79 -12.77 11.67
C ILE A 540 16.00 -12.88 10.37
N ASN A 541 14.68 -12.71 10.44
CA ASN A 541 13.80 -12.56 9.26
C ASN A 541 13.36 -11.10 9.06
N ALA A 542 14.33 -10.19 8.83
CA ALA A 542 14.07 -8.79 8.48
C ALA A 542 15.34 -8.04 8.03
N PRO A 543 15.18 -6.91 7.32
CA PRO A 543 16.24 -5.92 7.16
C PRO A 543 16.68 -5.34 8.52
N ILE A 544 17.92 -4.87 8.61
CA ILE A 544 18.45 -4.23 9.82
C ILE A 544 18.63 -2.74 9.55
N TYR A 545 17.91 -1.89 10.26
CA TYR A 545 17.93 -0.45 10.03
C TYR A 545 17.65 0.32 11.32
N TYR A 546 17.69 1.65 11.28
CA TYR A 546 17.60 2.52 12.46
C TYR A 546 16.41 2.21 13.39
N ALA A 547 15.30 1.67 12.89
CA ALA A 547 14.12 1.43 13.70
C ALA A 547 14.12 0.08 14.44
N ASN A 548 14.98 -0.87 14.06
CA ASN A 548 15.02 -2.20 14.67
C ASN A 548 16.42 -2.68 15.06
N SER A 549 17.48 -1.89 14.82
CA SER A 549 18.86 -2.24 15.15
C SER A 549 19.06 -2.54 16.64
N ASP A 550 18.47 -1.75 17.52
CA ASP A 550 18.57 -1.96 18.97
C ASP A 550 17.79 -3.20 19.42
N LEU A 551 16.63 -3.44 18.80
CA LEU A 551 15.83 -4.64 19.03
C LEU A 551 16.60 -5.89 18.60
N TYR A 552 17.32 -5.83 17.49
CA TYR A 552 18.19 -6.91 17.01
C TYR A 552 19.32 -7.20 18.00
N SER A 553 20.05 -6.17 18.46
CA SER A 553 21.13 -6.34 19.44
C SER A 553 20.63 -6.96 20.75
N ASN A 554 19.51 -6.45 21.27
CA ASN A 554 18.90 -6.98 22.49
C ASN A 554 18.36 -8.40 22.31
N ALA A 555 17.78 -8.71 21.14
CA ALA A 555 17.31 -10.04 20.81
C ALA A 555 18.46 -11.05 20.71
N LEU A 556 19.60 -10.69 20.10
CA LEU A 556 20.78 -11.55 20.05
C LEU A 556 21.25 -11.87 21.47
N LYS A 557 21.46 -10.85 22.31
CA LYS A 557 21.93 -11.01 23.70
C LYS A 557 20.99 -11.92 24.51
N ARG A 558 19.68 -11.75 24.34
CA ARG A 558 18.65 -12.54 25.05
C ARG A 558 18.53 -13.98 24.53
N LYS A 559 18.48 -14.19 23.21
CA LYS A 559 18.25 -15.51 22.60
C LYS A 559 19.50 -16.41 22.66
N THR A 560 20.70 -15.84 22.52
CA THR A 560 21.94 -16.61 22.67
C THR A 560 22.31 -16.89 24.11
N GLY A 561 21.75 -16.11 25.06
CA GLY A 561 22.15 -16.13 26.47
C GLY A 561 23.50 -15.46 26.73
N VAL A 562 24.16 -14.92 25.69
CA VAL A 562 25.48 -14.32 25.78
C VAL A 562 25.36 -12.81 25.77
N ASN A 563 25.53 -12.21 26.96
CA ASN A 563 25.61 -10.75 27.11
C ASN A 563 27.05 -10.33 27.43
N PRO A 564 27.78 -9.69 26.49
CA PRO A 564 29.15 -9.26 26.69
C PRO A 564 29.35 -8.37 27.92
N ALA A 565 28.40 -7.47 28.22
CA ALA A 565 28.49 -6.58 29.37
C ALA A 565 28.45 -7.35 30.71
N LEU A 566 27.65 -8.42 30.79
CA LEU A 566 27.59 -9.28 31.98
C LEU A 566 28.87 -10.10 32.12
N ILE A 567 29.43 -10.61 31.01
CA ILE A 567 30.69 -11.37 31.01
C ILE A 567 31.85 -10.48 31.43
N MET A 568 31.96 -9.26 30.90
CA MET A 568 32.96 -8.28 31.31
C MET A 568 32.82 -7.90 32.79
N GLY A 569 31.59 -7.70 33.26
CA GLY A 569 31.31 -7.47 34.69
C GLY A 569 31.75 -8.64 35.58
N ALA A 570 31.52 -9.89 35.14
CA ALA A 570 31.96 -11.09 35.83
C ALA A 570 33.50 -11.21 35.84
N ARG A 571 34.17 -10.96 34.72
CA ARG A 571 35.65 -10.92 34.62
C ARG A 571 36.25 -9.86 35.54
N ARG A 572 35.65 -8.66 35.63
CA ARG A 572 36.06 -7.61 36.57
C ARG A 572 35.94 -8.07 38.03
N LYS A 573 34.84 -8.75 38.39
CA LYS A 573 34.65 -9.32 39.74
C LYS A 573 35.65 -10.44 40.05
N ALA A 574 35.93 -11.31 39.07
CA ALA A 574 36.92 -12.37 39.18
C ALA A 574 38.34 -11.82 39.42
N MET A 575 38.76 -10.82 38.63
CA MET A 575 40.05 -10.16 38.82
C MET A 575 40.16 -9.48 40.19
N LYS A 576 39.09 -8.83 40.68
CA LYS A 576 39.07 -8.24 42.03
C LYS A 576 39.21 -9.29 43.13
N LYS A 577 38.58 -10.47 42.99
CA LYS A 577 38.73 -11.57 43.95
C LYS A 577 40.14 -12.15 43.96
N TYR A 578 40.70 -12.44 42.79
CA TYR A 578 42.07 -12.94 42.67
C TYR A 578 43.11 -11.95 43.21
N ALA A 579 42.97 -10.65 42.91
CA ALA A 579 43.85 -9.62 43.46
C ALA A 579 43.77 -9.52 44.99
N LYS A 580 42.59 -9.79 45.57
CA LYS A 580 42.38 -9.85 47.02
C LYS A 580 43.05 -11.08 47.64
N GLU A 581 43.01 -12.24 46.97
CA GLU A 581 43.69 -13.47 47.43
C GLU A 581 45.21 -13.39 47.32
N MET A 582 45.74 -12.76 46.27
CA MET A 582 47.19 -12.55 46.11
C MET A 582 47.78 -11.39 46.95
N GLY A 583 46.97 -10.73 47.78
CA GLY A 583 47.45 -9.70 48.71
C GLY A 583 48.04 -8.45 48.04
N ASN A 584 47.75 -8.20 46.77
CA ASN A 584 48.40 -7.14 45.98
C ASN A 584 47.41 -5.97 45.71
N ALA A 585 47.30 -5.04 46.67
CA ALA A 585 46.37 -3.91 46.61
C ALA A 585 46.57 -2.98 45.39
N ASN A 586 47.80 -2.92 44.87
CA ASN A 586 48.12 -2.14 43.67
C ASN A 586 47.51 -2.73 42.39
N MET A 587 47.36 -4.06 42.30
CA MET A 587 46.68 -4.72 41.19
C MET A 587 45.17 -4.47 41.20
N ALA A 588 44.57 -4.43 42.41
CA ALA A 588 43.15 -4.14 42.58
C ALA A 588 42.79 -2.70 42.16
N ASN A 589 43.66 -1.71 42.46
CA ASN A 589 43.49 -0.32 42.04
C ASN A 589 43.82 -0.10 40.56
N ALA A 590 44.86 -0.75 40.02
CA ALA A 590 45.19 -0.69 38.58
C ALA A 590 44.09 -1.31 37.70
N ALA A 591 43.41 -2.37 38.17
CA ALA A 591 42.26 -2.97 37.49
C ALA A 591 40.98 -2.11 37.54
N VAL A 592 40.88 -1.16 38.47
CA VAL A 592 39.81 -0.15 38.52
C VAL A 592 40.16 1.01 37.58
N VAL A 593 41.39 1.53 37.67
CA VAL A 593 41.85 2.72 36.91
C VAL A 593 42.03 2.46 35.40
N LYS A 594 42.54 1.30 34.96
CA LYS A 594 42.64 0.97 33.52
C LYS A 594 41.27 0.77 32.85
N VAL A 595 40.24 0.49 33.65
CA VAL A 595 38.90 0.22 33.17
C VAL A 595 38.06 1.50 33.13
N ASP A 596 38.22 2.40 34.10
CA ASP A 596 37.57 3.72 34.06
C ASP A 596 38.09 4.57 32.88
N ALA A 597 39.38 4.46 32.53
CA ALA A 597 39.93 5.12 31.34
C ALA A 597 39.43 4.55 29.99
N GLU A 598 38.86 3.33 29.95
CA GLU A 598 38.21 2.77 28.76
C GLU A 598 36.66 3.00 28.77
N VAL A 599 36.10 3.49 29.88
CA VAL A 599 34.65 3.77 30.06
C VAL A 599 34.34 5.27 29.99
N ASP A 600 35.27 6.16 30.35
CA ASP A 600 35.11 7.63 30.27
C ASP A 600 35.29 8.19 28.84
N GLY A 601 34.61 7.58 27.87
CA GLY A 601 34.34 8.16 26.55
C GLY A 601 32.99 8.88 26.47
N GLU A 602 32.36 9.17 27.61
CA GLU A 602 31.22 10.08 27.70
C GLU A 602 31.71 11.43 28.24
N ASP A 603 31.97 12.38 27.35
CA ASP A 603 31.81 13.78 27.73
C ASP A 603 30.84 14.46 26.75
N GLY A 604 29.82 15.08 27.32
CA GLY A 604 28.70 15.65 26.61
C GLY A 604 29.12 16.88 25.84
N THR A 605 28.97 16.84 24.52
CA THR A 605 28.85 18.06 23.71
C THR A 605 27.75 17.87 22.67
N LYS A 606 26.92 18.91 22.53
CA LYS A 606 25.79 19.01 21.60
C LYS A 606 26.25 18.69 20.17
N PRO A 607 25.39 18.14 19.29
CA PRO A 607 25.76 17.96 17.90
C PRO A 607 25.80 19.34 17.23
N GLU A 608 27.00 19.86 17.00
CA GLU A 608 27.22 20.82 15.92
C GLU A 608 27.34 20.02 14.62
N GLU A 609 26.58 20.46 13.61
CA GLU A 609 26.55 19.89 12.27
C GLU A 609 27.91 20.14 11.59
N GLY A 610 28.77 19.12 11.55
CA GLY A 610 30.00 19.07 10.78
C GLY A 610 30.25 17.64 10.29
N GLU A 611 30.71 17.50 9.05
CA GLU A 611 31.00 16.21 8.40
C GLU A 611 32.18 15.49 9.09
N ASP A 612 31.94 14.87 10.24
CA ASP A 612 32.98 14.12 10.95
C ASP A 612 33.13 12.69 10.41
N GLU A 613 34.37 12.41 10.01
CA GLU A 613 34.89 11.14 9.54
C GLU A 613 34.60 10.01 10.54
N ILE A 614 33.68 9.10 10.19
CA ILE A 614 33.34 7.94 11.04
C ILE A 614 34.55 6.99 11.07
N LYS A 615 35.43 7.16 12.07
CA LYS A 615 36.53 6.22 12.36
C LYS A 615 36.01 5.08 13.23
N TYR A 616 35.88 3.90 12.63
CA TYR A 616 35.58 2.68 13.36
C TYR A 616 36.80 2.30 14.22
N PRO A 617 36.62 1.98 15.51
CA PRO A 617 37.75 1.61 16.37
C PRO A 617 38.40 0.31 15.85
N PRO A 618 39.74 0.17 15.92
CA PRO A 618 40.41 -1.07 15.56
C PRO A 618 39.94 -2.18 16.49
N ILE A 619 39.28 -3.20 15.92
CA ILE A 619 38.85 -4.39 16.65
C ILE A 619 40.09 -5.26 16.87
N VAL A 620 40.70 -5.13 18.04
CA VAL A 620 41.75 -6.02 18.53
C VAL A 620 41.07 -7.15 19.28
N ILE A 621 41.02 -8.34 18.67
CA ILE A 621 40.48 -9.54 19.32
C ILE A 621 41.49 -9.96 20.39
N LYS A 622 41.26 -9.56 21.65
CA LYS A 622 42.15 -9.86 22.77
C LYS A 622 42.14 -11.37 23.06
N SER A 623 43.31 -11.89 23.45
CA SER A 623 43.58 -13.29 23.78
C SER A 623 42.73 -13.83 24.94
N LYS A 624 42.60 -15.17 25.00
CA LYS A 624 41.83 -15.92 26.01
C LYS A 624 42.10 -15.38 27.44
N PHE A 625 41.02 -15.25 28.22
CA PHE A 625 41.08 -14.91 29.64
C PHE A 625 41.93 -15.97 30.38
N PRO A 626 42.90 -15.58 31.23
CA PRO A 626 43.84 -16.51 31.86
C PRO A 626 43.11 -17.64 32.62
N GLU A 627 43.53 -18.89 32.44
CA GLU A 627 42.89 -20.07 33.04
C GLU A 627 42.83 -19.98 34.58
N GLU A 628 43.84 -19.36 35.20
CA GLU A 628 43.90 -19.14 36.65
C GLU A 628 42.70 -18.32 37.18
N LEU A 629 42.18 -17.39 36.36
CA LEU A 629 41.07 -16.52 36.73
C LEU A 629 39.70 -17.14 36.43
N GLN A 630 39.63 -18.21 35.63
CA GLN A 630 38.38 -18.91 35.29
C GLN A 630 37.72 -19.54 36.52
N ARG A 631 38.50 -19.92 37.53
CA ARG A 631 38.00 -20.48 38.81
C ARG A 631 37.06 -19.54 39.57
N PHE A 632 37.14 -18.23 39.30
CA PHE A 632 36.30 -17.22 39.94
C PHE A 632 35.07 -16.83 39.11
N MET A 633 34.91 -17.41 37.92
CA MET A 633 33.75 -17.20 37.06
C MET A 633 32.64 -18.22 37.37
N PRO A 634 31.36 -17.84 37.22
CA PRO A 634 30.27 -18.81 37.25
C PRO A 634 30.42 -19.79 36.07
N PRO A 635 30.03 -21.07 36.21
CA PRO A 635 29.98 -22.00 35.10
C PRO A 635 29.02 -21.45 34.04
N GLY A 636 29.56 -21.12 32.86
CA GLY A 636 28.80 -20.69 31.70
C GLY A 636 29.07 -21.63 30.54
N ASP A 637 28.14 -21.70 29.60
CA ASP A 637 28.35 -22.41 28.34
C ASP A 637 29.61 -21.85 27.67
N ASN A 638 30.55 -22.72 27.29
CA ASN A 638 31.83 -22.35 26.71
C ASN A 638 31.66 -21.91 25.24
N ILE A 639 30.92 -20.82 25.04
CA ILE A 639 30.62 -20.28 23.71
C ILE A 639 31.81 -19.46 23.24
N HIS A 640 32.43 -19.90 22.15
CA HIS A 640 33.56 -19.23 21.52
C HIS A 640 33.16 -18.53 20.21
N THR A 641 32.01 -18.88 19.63
CA THR A 641 31.59 -18.36 18.32
C THR A 641 30.09 -18.10 18.22
N ILE A 642 29.76 -16.97 17.60
CA ILE A 642 28.41 -16.60 17.17
C ILE A 642 28.42 -16.45 15.65
N ILE A 643 27.52 -17.14 14.97
CA ILE A 643 27.29 -17.00 13.53
C ILE A 643 25.98 -16.25 13.34
N LEU A 644 26.04 -15.11 12.67
CA LEU A 644 24.88 -14.33 12.29
C LEU A 644 24.45 -14.74 10.87
N ASP A 645 23.29 -15.36 10.76
CA ASP A 645 22.70 -15.73 9.48
C ASP A 645 21.96 -14.54 8.85
N PHE A 646 22.55 -14.00 7.79
CA PHE A 646 22.07 -12.84 7.04
C PHE A 646 21.33 -13.25 5.75
N THR A 647 21.02 -14.53 5.57
CA THR A 647 20.34 -15.05 4.37
C THR A 647 19.01 -14.34 4.09
N GLN A 648 18.29 -13.91 5.13
CA GLN A 648 17.00 -13.21 5.01
C GLN A 648 17.10 -11.67 5.20
N VAL A 649 18.31 -11.13 5.31
CA VAL A 649 18.53 -9.68 5.43
C VAL A 649 18.56 -9.08 4.02
N ASN A 650 17.54 -8.29 3.69
CA ASN A 650 17.41 -7.70 2.36
C ASN A 650 18.28 -6.45 2.15
N PHE A 651 18.43 -5.62 3.19
CA PHE A 651 19.27 -4.42 3.19
C PHE A 651 19.72 -4.09 4.61
N ILE A 652 20.78 -3.29 4.73
CA ILE A 652 21.25 -2.73 6.00
C ILE A 652 21.56 -1.24 5.85
N ASP A 653 21.03 -0.40 6.73
CA ASP A 653 21.30 1.05 6.70
C ASP A 653 22.55 1.43 7.53
N SER A 654 22.96 2.69 7.46
CA SER A 654 24.15 3.18 8.18
C SER A 654 24.07 2.99 9.71
N VAL A 655 22.88 3.07 10.30
CA VAL A 655 22.68 2.87 11.75
C VAL A 655 22.81 1.39 12.08
N GLY A 656 22.19 0.51 11.29
CA GLY A 656 22.32 -0.94 11.40
C GLY A 656 23.76 -1.40 11.27
N VAL A 657 24.54 -0.85 10.31
CA VAL A 657 25.96 -1.15 10.17
C VAL A 657 26.76 -0.71 11.41
N LYS A 658 26.48 0.48 11.96
CA LYS A 658 27.12 0.95 13.21
C LYS A 658 26.80 0.02 14.38
N THR A 659 25.54 -0.35 14.56
CA THR A 659 25.12 -1.30 15.60
C THR A 659 25.82 -2.64 15.44
N LEU A 660 25.92 -3.16 14.20
CA LEU A 660 26.63 -4.40 13.92
C LEU A 660 28.13 -4.29 14.27
N ALA A 661 28.79 -3.20 13.90
CA ALA A 661 30.21 -2.98 14.23
C ALA A 661 30.44 -2.93 15.75
N VAL A 662 29.56 -2.24 16.48
CA VAL A 662 29.59 -2.21 17.96
C VAL A 662 29.41 -3.61 18.53
N MET A 663 28.46 -4.39 18.02
CA MET A 663 28.24 -5.77 18.47
C MET A 663 29.48 -6.65 18.24
N VAL A 664 30.06 -6.61 17.04
CA VAL A 664 31.28 -7.39 16.73
C VAL A 664 32.42 -7.01 17.67
N LYS A 665 32.56 -5.72 17.99
CA LYS A 665 33.55 -5.25 18.97
C LYS A 665 33.23 -5.77 20.38
N GLU A 666 32.00 -5.59 20.88
CA GLU A 666 31.58 -6.03 22.22
C GLU A 666 31.81 -7.54 22.43
N TYR A 667 31.44 -8.36 21.45
CA TYR A 667 31.69 -9.82 21.49
C TYR A 667 33.18 -10.15 21.37
N GLY A 668 33.92 -9.42 20.55
CA GLY A 668 35.38 -9.56 20.43
C GLY A 668 36.13 -9.26 21.74
N ASP A 669 35.70 -8.25 22.49
CA ASP A 669 36.27 -7.88 23.80
C ASP A 669 36.11 -9.00 24.85
N VAL A 670 35.07 -9.84 24.71
CA VAL A 670 34.87 -11.04 25.53
C VAL A 670 35.49 -12.31 24.94
N GLY A 671 36.20 -12.21 23.81
CA GLY A 671 36.86 -13.34 23.16
C GLY A 671 35.92 -14.25 22.37
N ILE A 672 34.76 -13.74 21.96
CA ILE A 672 33.78 -14.45 21.14
C ILE A 672 33.85 -13.93 19.71
N TYR A 673 34.05 -14.84 18.76
CA TYR A 673 34.09 -14.48 17.34
C TYR A 673 32.68 -14.32 16.78
N VAL A 674 32.46 -13.27 15.99
CA VAL A 674 31.19 -13.03 15.28
C VAL A 674 31.41 -13.21 13.79
N TYR A 675 30.78 -14.23 13.22
CA TYR A 675 30.81 -14.52 11.77
C TYR A 675 29.54 -14.03 11.10
N LEU A 676 29.67 -13.59 9.85
CA LEU A 676 28.53 -13.26 8.99
C LEU A 676 28.39 -14.34 7.93
N ALA A 677 27.21 -14.97 7.84
CA ALA A 677 26.93 -16.01 6.84
C ALA A 677 25.75 -15.60 5.95
N GLY A 678 25.81 -15.96 4.67
CA GLY A 678 24.65 -15.83 3.76
C GLY A 678 24.31 -14.40 3.35
N CYS A 679 25.22 -13.44 3.47
CA CYS A 679 24.95 -12.06 3.05
C CYS A 679 24.65 -11.97 1.54
N SER A 680 23.54 -11.31 1.19
CA SER A 680 23.25 -10.97 -0.21
C SER A 680 24.27 -9.96 -0.75
N ALA A 681 24.46 -9.93 -2.09
CA ALA A 681 25.37 -8.97 -2.72
C ALA A 681 25.03 -7.51 -2.39
N GLN A 682 23.73 -7.18 -2.26
CA GLN A 682 23.27 -5.86 -1.87
C GLN A 682 23.73 -5.49 -0.45
N VAL A 683 23.62 -6.42 0.51
CA VAL A 683 24.05 -6.20 1.89
C VAL A 683 25.57 -6.07 1.99
N VAL A 684 26.34 -6.86 1.23
CA VAL A 684 27.81 -6.71 1.16
C VAL A 684 28.20 -5.34 0.59
N ASP A 685 27.51 -4.87 -0.46
CA ASP A 685 27.71 -3.53 -1.01
C ASP A 685 27.33 -2.43 0.00
N ASP A 686 26.26 -2.62 0.79
CA ASP A 686 25.87 -1.70 1.86
C ASP A 686 26.93 -1.63 2.98
N LEU A 687 27.42 -2.78 3.46
CA LEU A 687 28.49 -2.88 4.45
C LEU A 687 29.79 -2.23 3.95
N THR A 688 30.14 -2.47 2.68
CA THR A 688 31.35 -1.92 2.06
C THR A 688 31.25 -0.40 1.91
N ARG A 689 30.11 0.12 1.45
CA ARG A 689 29.85 1.57 1.32
C ARG A 689 29.88 2.27 2.67
N ASN A 690 29.41 1.60 3.72
CA ASN A 690 29.47 2.08 5.10
C ASN A 690 30.80 1.71 5.80
N ARG A 691 31.88 1.41 5.06
CA ARG A 691 33.25 1.22 5.59
C ARG A 691 33.39 0.13 6.67
N PHE A 692 32.43 -0.79 6.77
CA PHE A 692 32.46 -1.89 7.74
C PHE A 692 33.71 -2.77 7.59
N PHE A 693 34.17 -2.95 6.35
CA PHE A 693 35.32 -3.78 6.01
C PHE A 693 36.65 -3.01 5.84
N GLU A 694 36.80 -1.84 6.48
CA GLU A 694 38.10 -1.16 6.54
C GLU A 694 39.13 -1.98 7.32
N ASN A 695 38.69 -2.71 8.36
CA ASN A 695 39.53 -3.72 9.00
C ASN A 695 39.53 -5.01 8.15
N PRO A 696 40.66 -5.40 7.53
CA PRO A 696 40.73 -6.59 6.68
C PRO A 696 40.38 -7.88 7.44
N ALA A 697 40.62 -7.94 8.76
CA ALA A 697 40.27 -9.10 9.57
C ALA A 697 38.75 -9.39 9.59
N LEU A 698 37.91 -8.37 9.41
CA LEU A 698 36.45 -8.55 9.33
C LEU A 698 36.00 -9.20 8.01
N ARG A 699 36.78 -9.06 6.94
CA ARG A 699 36.47 -9.71 5.66
C ARG A 699 36.65 -11.22 5.74
N GLU A 700 37.60 -11.69 6.55
CA GLU A 700 37.86 -13.11 6.78
C GLU A 700 36.73 -13.80 7.57
N LEU A 701 35.92 -13.02 8.30
CA LEU A 701 34.78 -13.50 9.08
C LEU A 701 33.47 -13.59 8.26
N LEU A 702 33.53 -13.29 6.95
CA LEU A 702 32.39 -13.35 6.03
C LEU A 702 32.38 -14.65 5.23
N PHE A 703 31.26 -15.37 5.28
CA PHE A 703 31.05 -16.67 4.66
C PHE A 703 29.80 -16.69 3.77
N HIS A 704 29.83 -17.53 2.74
CA HIS A 704 28.71 -17.67 1.81
C HIS A 704 27.57 -18.54 2.36
N SER A 705 27.90 -19.54 3.18
CA SER A 705 26.92 -20.43 3.80
C SER A 705 27.16 -20.55 5.31
N ILE A 706 26.11 -20.92 6.04
CA ILE A 706 26.20 -21.21 7.48
C ILE A 706 27.16 -22.38 7.71
N HIS A 707 27.09 -23.42 6.87
CA HIS A 707 27.93 -24.60 7.00
C HIS A 707 29.43 -24.27 6.85
N ASP A 708 29.80 -23.44 5.86
CA ASP A 708 31.19 -23.01 5.69
C ASP A 708 31.68 -22.18 6.89
N ALA A 709 30.80 -21.35 7.49
CA ALA A 709 31.13 -20.59 8.70
C ALA A 709 31.33 -21.49 9.92
N VAL A 710 30.46 -22.50 10.10
CA VAL A 710 30.59 -23.51 11.16
C VAL A 710 31.91 -24.26 11.03
N LEU A 711 32.19 -24.85 9.86
CA LEU A 711 33.42 -25.59 9.62
C LEU A 711 34.65 -24.69 9.77
N GLY A 712 34.61 -23.46 9.25
CA GLY A 712 35.68 -22.48 9.40
C GLY A 712 35.96 -22.15 10.87
N SER A 713 34.91 -22.03 11.69
CA SER A 713 35.06 -21.77 13.13
C SER A 713 35.66 -22.97 13.89
N GLN A 714 35.25 -24.19 13.56
CA GLN A 714 35.78 -25.43 14.18
C GLN A 714 37.26 -25.64 13.82
N VAL A 715 37.64 -25.40 12.56
CA VAL A 715 39.05 -25.46 12.13
C VAL A 715 39.90 -24.46 12.90
N ARG A 716 39.40 -23.23 13.09
CA ARG A 716 40.11 -22.18 13.84
C ARG A 716 40.30 -22.56 15.31
N GLU A 717 39.27 -23.13 15.94
CA GLU A 717 39.35 -23.58 17.33
C GLU A 717 40.35 -24.74 17.48
N ALA A 718 40.30 -25.73 16.57
CA ALA A 718 41.25 -26.85 16.56
C ALA A 718 42.71 -26.38 16.36
N MET A 719 42.95 -25.35 15.54
CA MET A 719 44.27 -24.73 15.40
C MET A 719 44.71 -24.06 16.70
N ALA A 720 43.82 -23.30 17.35
CA ALA A 720 44.12 -22.62 18.61
C ALA A 720 44.44 -23.60 19.77
N GLU A 721 43.81 -24.78 19.81
CA GLU A 721 44.12 -25.83 20.79
C GLU A 721 45.48 -26.49 20.53
N ARG A 722 45.88 -26.65 19.26
CA ARG A 722 47.22 -27.14 18.89
C ARG A 722 48.32 -26.17 19.29
N ASP A 723 48.12 -24.88 19.05
CA ASP A 723 49.10 -23.85 19.42
C ASP A 723 49.26 -23.74 20.94
N ALA A 724 48.19 -23.97 21.71
CA ALA A 724 48.23 -23.99 23.17
C ALA A 724 48.91 -25.24 23.78
N SER A 725 49.02 -26.33 23.02
CA SER A 725 49.60 -27.61 23.47
C SER A 725 51.05 -27.83 23.01
N ALA A 726 51.63 -26.90 22.25
CA ALA A 726 53.03 -26.95 21.84
C ALA A 726 53.98 -26.65 23.03
N PRO A 727 55.03 -27.47 23.27
CA PRO A 727 55.99 -27.20 24.35
C PRO A 727 56.78 -25.90 24.08
N PRO A 728 57.16 -25.14 25.12
CA PRO A 728 57.92 -23.90 24.93
C PRO A 728 59.29 -24.21 24.30
N LEU A 729 59.64 -23.46 23.26
CA LEU A 729 60.95 -23.52 22.62
C LEU A 729 62.04 -23.23 23.67
N GLN A 730 62.96 -24.18 23.88
CA GLN A 730 64.16 -23.97 24.69
C GLN A 730 65.06 -22.94 24.00
N GLU A 731 65.41 -21.86 24.71
CA GLU A 731 66.46 -20.92 24.32
C GLU A 731 67.81 -21.65 24.35
N ASP A 732 68.40 -21.88 23.18
CA ASP A 732 69.77 -22.40 23.08
C ASP A 732 70.77 -21.32 23.53
N SER A 733 71.59 -21.72 24.51
CA SER A 733 72.67 -20.97 25.13
C SER A 733 73.76 -20.53 24.15
N GLU A 734 74.29 -19.31 24.38
CA GLU A 734 75.48 -18.72 23.76
C GLU A 734 76.68 -19.68 23.61
N PRO A 735 77.57 -19.41 22.62
CA PRO A 735 78.98 -19.63 22.81
C PRO A 735 79.76 -18.31 22.71
N ASN A 736 80.41 -18.00 23.83
CA ASN A 736 81.44 -16.99 24.00
C ASN A 736 82.75 -17.47 23.35
N ALA A 737 83.42 -16.61 22.56
CA ALA A 737 84.89 -16.42 22.50
C ALA A 737 85.36 -15.82 21.16
N THR A 738 85.92 -14.61 21.25
CA THR A 738 86.87 -13.97 20.32
C THR A 738 88.22 -14.75 20.31
N PRO A 739 89.14 -14.56 19.33
CA PRO A 739 90.00 -13.37 19.29
C PRO A 739 90.38 -12.81 17.89
N GLU A 740 90.64 -11.50 17.90
CA GLU A 740 91.66 -10.73 17.15
C GLU A 740 91.93 -11.03 15.65
N ALA A 741 91.60 -10.07 14.79
CA ALA A 741 92.55 -9.10 14.21
C ALA A 741 91.80 -7.98 13.45
#